data_AF-A0A1E1X970-F1
#
_entry.id   AF-A0A1E1X970-F1
#
_cell.length_a   1.000
_cell.length_b   1.000
_cell.length_c   1.000
_cell.angle_alpha   90.00
_cell.angle_beta   90.00
_cell.angle_gamma   90.00
#
_symmetry.space_group_name_H-M   'P 1'
#
loop_
_entity.id
_entity.type
_entity.pdbx_description
1 polymer ?
#
loop_
_entity_poly.entity_id
_entity_poly.type
_entity_poly.pdbx_seq_one_letter_code
_entity_poly.pdbx_strand_id
1 'polypeptide(L)'
;TPHHSAAILDSHLDAVYERIRAAWSPPRLPVIMLSIAGGRRDTLVRTELTRLEPHPHHISTTSTAVPGVWGSTDHLTIVWCQQLVVASARALFDLISRQHRQVQLTKDLEHIKAVVKFHFVRRPYGKRLPVEAMEVGDSQLTYFGSAGEWSDHTDPSWRVNKNKVLVSRWLVMPVRESHHIMLRASGLGNKEWLYGCTAVHKEAVTGKIFCTAGVSLSLAGETLPYQGAYGVERRGFLASGAELRARGLQALLVHVRPTTSKVTVVGERLQSSDRWRAVELPPWWGGPSVLLSVPLTEGAAFYNLSLHGLWHPWQAYRLTLVAKICRSGTKGDGFVRFLVPWGREDLFFHIQYPLGLRSGPKDTRMLVQVQSGAGPSDGPPPQLHLYLDPECSYELHAEAAWKSSLGQMMRRHITMVPSYCVAILLALLAEQLLSVHSTGLCLNFNWALQKAETFLELTLLSSAAEYFFRSLSEEVGILALDNLGTSGLWENVTLRVALYCIGCGAVFVLGSLFMVGTYIFGIVVNRTLVALRGVEKISPPGKRPLSPAVLLLVSGLLLLTVVSCAAVALFVGGALFAIRVVLQCARQSALEHRRGPSSETGSWRLQLCLLQLWLWVAALGLPSVLVWLRAGPLSPLPGIADPLMPPAAFLLLAQAVLWQPAVPNPHGLHYRPVAWVCRILSFACVLLSPVRMYRVAPLVALAHMTVALQQLLSWRWPVGHKAD
;
A
#
# COMPACT_ATOMS: atom_id res chain seq x y z
N THR A 1 6.85 -13.50 -9.30
CA THR A 1 7.66 -12.94 -8.20
C THR A 1 6.85 -13.02 -6.92
N PRO A 2 7.45 -13.30 -5.74
CA PRO A 2 6.71 -13.30 -4.49
C PRO A 2 6.34 -11.86 -4.12
N HIS A 3 5.14 -11.47 -4.52
CA HIS A 3 4.47 -10.27 -4.08
C HIS A 3 3.06 -10.67 -3.66
N HIS A 4 2.47 -9.91 -2.74
CA HIS A 4 1.11 -10.12 -2.30
C HIS A 4 0.15 -9.35 -3.23
N SER A 5 -1.02 -9.92 -3.51
CA SER A 5 -2.03 -9.19 -4.29
C SER A 5 -2.73 -8.15 -3.41
N ALA A 6 -3.05 -6.99 -4.00
CA ALA A 6 -3.85 -5.97 -3.34
C ALA A 6 -5.33 -6.37 -3.20
N ALA A 7 -5.84 -7.16 -4.15
CA ALA A 7 -7.20 -7.70 -4.17
C ALA A 7 -7.20 -9.04 -4.91
N ILE A 8 -7.97 -10.00 -4.43
CA ILE A 8 -8.06 -11.33 -5.03
C ILE A 8 -9.46 -11.46 -5.62
N LEU A 9 -9.56 -11.22 -6.92
CA LEU A 9 -10.82 -11.24 -7.68
C LEU A 9 -11.28 -12.65 -8.07
N ASP A 10 -10.40 -13.64 -7.95
CA ASP A 10 -10.60 -15.01 -8.44
C ASP A 10 -9.85 -16.02 -7.56
N SER A 11 -10.45 -17.19 -7.34
CA SER A 11 -9.85 -18.35 -6.67
C SER A 11 -8.63 -18.92 -7.40
N HIS A 12 -8.60 -18.91 -8.75
CA HIS A 12 -7.42 -19.37 -9.49
C HIS A 12 -6.25 -18.41 -9.28
N LEU A 13 -6.51 -17.10 -9.24
CA LEU A 13 -5.51 -16.10 -8.91
C LEU A 13 -4.96 -16.30 -7.50
N ASP A 14 -5.83 -16.55 -6.52
CA ASP A 14 -5.41 -16.88 -5.14
C ASP A 14 -4.49 -18.11 -5.13
N ALA A 15 -4.90 -19.19 -5.81
CA ALA A 15 -4.12 -20.43 -5.91
C ALA A 15 -2.78 -20.24 -6.63
N VAL A 16 -2.69 -19.32 -7.59
CA VAL A 16 -1.41 -18.93 -8.21
C VAL A 16 -0.52 -18.23 -7.19
N TYR A 17 -1.04 -17.26 -6.43
CA TYR A 17 -0.26 -16.58 -5.40
C TYR A 17 0.18 -17.53 -4.28
N GLU A 18 -0.67 -18.48 -3.86
CA GLU A 18 -0.29 -19.49 -2.88
C GLU A 18 0.82 -20.41 -3.40
N ARG A 19 0.72 -20.85 -4.66
CA ARG A 19 1.80 -21.66 -5.28
C ARG A 19 3.09 -20.88 -5.40
N ILE A 20 3.03 -19.59 -5.76
CA ILE A 20 4.20 -18.72 -5.79
C ILE A 20 4.79 -18.63 -4.38
N ARG A 21 4.00 -18.31 -3.36
CA ARG A 21 4.48 -18.26 -1.96
C ARG A 21 5.13 -19.56 -1.52
N ALA A 22 4.50 -20.71 -1.77
CA ALA A 22 5.01 -22.02 -1.41
C ALA A 22 6.26 -22.45 -2.21
N ALA A 23 6.44 -21.94 -3.43
CA ALA A 23 7.63 -22.17 -4.24
C ALA A 23 8.83 -21.33 -3.77
N TRP A 24 8.57 -20.10 -3.32
CA TRP A 24 9.59 -19.16 -2.84
C TRP A 24 9.78 -19.19 -1.32
N SER A 25 9.04 -20.04 -0.60
CA SER A 25 9.24 -20.24 0.83
C SER A 25 10.55 -21.00 1.08
N PRO A 26 11.47 -20.46 1.89
CA PRO A 26 12.70 -21.16 2.28
C PRO A 26 12.37 -22.48 3.00
N PRO A 27 13.20 -23.55 2.90
CA PRO A 27 14.62 -23.58 2.50
C PRO A 27 14.88 -24.14 1.08
N ARG A 28 13.88 -24.19 0.20
CA ARG A 28 13.92 -25.05 -1.01
C ARG A 28 14.91 -24.62 -2.11
N LEU A 29 15.45 -23.39 -2.09
CA LEU A 29 16.31 -22.88 -3.16
C LEU A 29 17.52 -22.11 -2.61
N PRO A 30 18.77 -22.43 -3.02
CA PRO A 30 19.98 -21.68 -2.66
C PRO A 30 20.10 -20.40 -3.51
N VAL A 31 19.15 -19.47 -3.35
CA VAL A 31 19.09 -18.22 -4.12
C VAL A 31 19.04 -16.99 -3.21
N ILE A 32 19.75 -15.93 -3.59
CA ILE A 32 19.57 -14.61 -2.98
C ILE A 32 18.41 -13.93 -3.69
N MET A 33 17.38 -13.56 -2.94
CA MET A 33 16.22 -12.85 -3.47
C MET A 33 16.29 -11.37 -3.10
N LEU A 34 16.34 -10.53 -4.13
CA LEU A 34 16.27 -9.07 -4.00
C LEU A 34 14.90 -8.59 -4.50
N SER A 35 14.17 -7.90 -3.64
CA SER A 35 12.94 -7.19 -4.01
C SER A 35 13.16 -5.69 -3.90
N ILE A 36 12.87 -4.97 -4.99
CA ILE A 36 13.02 -3.51 -5.09
C ILE A 36 11.66 -2.91 -5.38
N ALA A 37 11.13 -2.12 -4.44
CA ALA A 37 9.87 -1.40 -4.62
C ALA A 37 10.07 -0.04 -5.31
N GLY A 38 9.11 0.44 -6.09
CA GLY A 38 9.20 1.78 -6.71
C GLY A 38 9.12 2.95 -5.71
N GLY A 39 8.58 2.69 -4.51
CA GLY A 39 8.38 3.69 -3.46
C GLY A 39 7.13 4.53 -3.70
N ARG A 40 7.16 5.80 -3.30
CA ARG A 40 5.97 6.68 -3.30
C ARG A 40 5.30 6.86 -4.67
N ARG A 41 6.08 6.93 -5.76
CA ARG A 41 5.54 7.17 -7.11
C ARG A 41 4.93 5.93 -7.75
N ASP A 42 5.20 4.74 -7.22
CA ASP A 42 4.53 3.53 -7.67
C ASP A 42 3.12 3.52 -7.07
N THR A 43 2.13 3.92 -7.89
CA THR A 43 0.72 3.91 -7.51
C THR A 43 0.04 2.56 -7.75
N LEU A 44 0.61 1.70 -8.62
CA LEU A 44 0.02 0.43 -9.01
C LEU A 44 0.37 -0.67 -8.00
N VAL A 45 1.64 -0.78 -7.62
CA VAL A 45 2.13 -1.77 -6.66
C VAL A 45 2.57 -1.09 -5.37
N ARG A 46 1.89 -1.43 -4.28
CA ARG A 46 2.19 -0.89 -2.95
C ARG A 46 3.50 -1.50 -2.43
N THR A 47 4.34 -0.69 -1.80
CA THR A 47 5.68 -1.11 -1.33
C THR A 47 5.61 -2.29 -0.37
N GLU A 48 4.69 -2.26 0.60
CA GLU A 48 4.41 -3.38 1.51
C GLU A 48 4.14 -4.73 0.84
N LEU A 49 3.51 -4.74 -0.33
CA LEU A 49 3.15 -5.97 -1.04
C LEU A 49 4.35 -6.61 -1.73
N THR A 50 5.45 -5.87 -1.89
CA THR A 50 6.69 -6.35 -2.50
C THR A 50 7.69 -6.84 -1.46
N ARG A 51 7.39 -6.67 -0.17
CA ARG A 51 8.29 -7.04 0.91
C ARG A 51 8.36 -8.56 1.03
N LEU A 52 9.58 -9.07 1.08
CA LEU A 52 9.84 -10.49 1.27
C LEU A 52 9.76 -10.85 2.75
N GLU A 53 9.34 -12.07 3.03
CA GLU A 53 9.37 -12.64 4.39
C GLU A 53 10.80 -12.63 4.95
N PRO A 54 10.98 -12.41 6.27
CA PRO A 54 12.29 -12.37 6.91
C PRO A 54 13.09 -13.65 6.67
N HIS A 55 14.19 -13.56 5.94
CA HIS A 55 15.08 -14.68 5.66
C HIS A 55 16.52 -14.17 5.43
N PRO A 56 17.59 -14.90 5.84
CA PRO A 56 18.98 -14.48 5.65
C PRO A 56 19.38 -14.22 4.18
N HIS A 57 18.68 -14.83 3.23
CA HIS A 57 18.91 -14.68 1.79
C HIS A 57 17.93 -13.72 1.10
N HIS A 58 17.01 -13.09 1.85
CA HIS A 58 16.06 -12.12 1.33
C HIS A 58 16.51 -10.70 1.65
N ILE A 59 16.45 -9.82 0.66
CA ILE A 59 16.75 -8.40 0.79
C ILE A 59 15.59 -7.63 0.15
N SER A 60 14.87 -6.86 0.97
CA SER A 60 13.86 -5.92 0.50
C SER A 60 14.39 -4.50 0.64
N THR A 61 14.18 -3.68 -0.38
CA THR A 61 14.57 -2.26 -0.38
C THR A 61 13.62 -1.45 -1.28
N THR A 62 13.62 -0.14 -1.15
CA THR A 62 12.94 0.76 -2.07
C THR A 62 13.93 1.38 -3.05
N SER A 63 13.46 1.78 -4.24
CA SER A 63 14.31 2.41 -5.24
C SER A 63 15.06 3.63 -4.69
N THR A 64 14.43 4.43 -3.84
CA THR A 64 15.04 5.62 -3.22
C THR A 64 16.08 5.32 -2.15
N ALA A 65 16.04 4.12 -1.56
CA ALA A 65 17.02 3.66 -0.58
C ALA A 65 18.27 3.03 -1.22
N VAL A 66 18.23 2.73 -2.53
CA VAL A 66 19.39 2.16 -3.23
C VAL A 66 20.49 3.23 -3.36
N PRO A 67 21.74 2.96 -2.93
CA PRO A 67 22.84 3.92 -3.04
C PRO A 67 23.08 4.45 -4.46
N GLY A 68 22.79 5.75 -4.67
CA GLY A 68 22.93 6.42 -5.98
C GLY A 68 21.64 6.45 -6.81
N VAL A 69 20.54 5.92 -6.29
CA VAL A 69 19.19 5.99 -6.87
C VAL A 69 18.35 6.83 -5.93
N TRP A 70 18.39 8.14 -6.09
CA TRP A 70 17.75 9.07 -5.15
C TRP A 70 16.34 9.47 -5.61
N GLY A 71 15.88 8.95 -6.75
CA GLY A 71 14.54 9.17 -7.28
C GLY A 71 13.62 7.97 -7.06
N SER A 72 12.39 8.24 -6.63
CA SER A 72 11.32 7.23 -6.63
C SER A 72 10.87 6.96 -8.07
N THR A 73 10.58 5.70 -8.34
CA THR A 73 10.12 5.21 -9.64
C THR A 73 8.64 4.87 -9.56
N ASP A 74 7.90 5.16 -10.63
CA ASP A 74 6.58 4.56 -10.80
C ASP A 74 6.72 3.13 -11.32
N HIS A 75 5.61 2.39 -11.35
CA HIS A 75 5.63 0.97 -11.69
C HIS A 75 6.22 0.68 -13.08
N LEU A 76 5.89 1.50 -14.07
CA LEU A 76 6.35 1.29 -15.44
C LEU A 76 7.81 1.72 -15.58
N THR A 77 8.21 2.76 -14.86
CA THR A 77 9.56 3.32 -14.96
C THR A 77 10.63 2.59 -14.15
N ILE A 78 10.24 1.71 -13.24
CA ILE A 78 11.21 0.99 -12.38
C ILE A 78 12.25 0.20 -13.19
N VAL A 79 11.87 -0.35 -14.35
CA VAL A 79 12.78 -1.19 -15.17
C VAL A 79 13.73 -0.39 -16.06
N TRP A 80 13.44 0.88 -16.35
CA TRP A 80 14.25 1.72 -17.23
C TRP A 80 14.77 3.01 -16.57
N CYS A 81 14.52 3.20 -15.27
CA CYS A 81 15.09 4.31 -14.51
C CYS A 81 16.62 4.22 -14.54
N GLN A 82 17.28 5.15 -15.22
CA GLN A 82 18.72 5.09 -15.50
C GLN A 82 19.57 4.94 -14.23
N GLN A 83 19.19 5.60 -13.12
CA GLN A 83 19.91 5.46 -11.86
C GLN A 83 19.89 4.01 -11.35
N LEU A 84 18.70 3.39 -11.34
CA LEU A 84 18.51 2.01 -10.88
C LEU A 84 19.14 1.00 -11.84
N VAL A 85 18.96 1.20 -13.15
CA VAL A 85 19.60 0.36 -14.19
C VAL A 85 21.12 0.35 -14.04
N VAL A 86 21.74 1.51 -13.81
CA VAL A 86 23.19 1.61 -13.61
C VAL A 86 23.62 0.92 -12.31
N ALA A 87 22.85 1.03 -11.22
CA ALA A 87 23.14 0.31 -9.97
C ALA A 87 23.05 -1.22 -10.16
N SER A 88 22.00 -1.69 -10.81
CA SER A 88 21.80 -3.11 -11.13
C SER A 88 22.88 -3.66 -12.07
N ALA A 89 23.25 -2.90 -13.11
CA ALA A 89 24.32 -3.29 -14.02
C ALA A 89 25.66 -3.45 -13.27
N ARG A 90 26.01 -2.51 -12.37
CA ARG A 90 27.23 -2.61 -11.55
C ARG A 90 27.22 -3.84 -10.66
N ALA A 91 26.09 -4.15 -10.03
CA ALA A 91 25.94 -5.37 -9.24
C ALA A 91 26.17 -6.62 -10.09
N LEU A 92 25.56 -6.71 -11.27
CA LEU A 92 25.76 -7.85 -12.18
C LEU A 92 27.21 -7.99 -12.64
N PHE A 93 27.89 -6.88 -12.96
CA PHE A 93 29.31 -6.91 -13.33
C PHE A 93 30.23 -7.32 -12.18
N ASP A 94 29.88 -6.98 -10.94
CA ASP A 94 30.64 -7.40 -9.75
C ASP A 94 30.45 -8.90 -9.42
N LEU A 95 29.38 -9.54 -9.92
CA LEU A 95 29.16 -10.99 -9.77
C LEU A 95 29.97 -11.82 -10.78
N ILE A 96 30.61 -11.19 -11.75
CA ILE A 96 31.40 -11.88 -12.77
C ILE A 96 32.77 -12.22 -12.20
N SER A 97 33.07 -13.52 -12.13
CA SER A 97 34.38 -14.04 -11.76
C SER A 97 35.15 -14.53 -13.00
N ARG A 98 36.47 -14.39 -12.97
CA ARG A 98 37.37 -14.91 -14.01
C ARG A 98 38.18 -16.07 -13.43
N GLN A 99 37.79 -17.29 -13.74
CA GLN A 99 38.57 -18.49 -13.44
C GLN A 99 39.15 -19.07 -14.73
N HIS A 100 40.47 -19.28 -14.80
CA HIS A 100 41.16 -19.94 -15.91
C HIS A 100 40.77 -19.46 -17.32
N ARG A 101 40.73 -18.13 -17.54
CA ARG A 101 40.32 -17.45 -18.79
C ARG A 101 38.84 -17.58 -19.18
N GLN A 102 38.01 -18.30 -18.43
CA GLN A 102 36.56 -18.31 -18.61
C GLN A 102 35.89 -17.25 -17.73
N VAL A 103 34.93 -16.54 -18.32
CA VAL A 103 34.09 -15.56 -17.64
C VAL A 103 32.84 -16.29 -17.16
N GLN A 104 32.66 -16.42 -15.85
CA GLN A 104 31.51 -17.12 -15.27
C GLN A 104 30.90 -16.27 -14.15
N LEU A 105 29.60 -16.44 -13.91
CA LEU A 105 28.95 -15.87 -12.72
C LEU A 105 29.40 -16.63 -11.48
N THR A 106 29.67 -15.92 -10.40
CA THR A 106 29.99 -16.54 -9.12
C THR A 106 28.84 -17.42 -8.62
N LYS A 107 29.17 -18.58 -8.06
CA LYS A 107 28.19 -19.50 -7.43
C LYS A 107 28.20 -19.39 -5.91
N ASP A 108 29.13 -18.63 -5.33
CA ASP A 108 29.22 -18.44 -3.88
C ASP A 108 28.10 -17.51 -3.40
N LEU A 109 27.19 -18.07 -2.60
CA LEU A 109 26.01 -17.40 -2.10
C LEU A 109 26.34 -16.22 -1.19
N GLU A 110 27.41 -16.32 -0.39
CA GLU A 110 27.80 -15.23 0.51
C GLU A 110 28.49 -14.09 -0.26
N HIS A 111 29.27 -14.41 -1.30
CA HIS A 111 29.78 -13.39 -2.22
C HIS A 111 28.64 -12.68 -2.96
N ILE A 112 27.66 -13.42 -3.49
CA ILE A 112 26.47 -12.84 -4.15
C ILE A 112 25.76 -11.89 -3.19
N LYS A 113 25.52 -12.33 -1.96
CA LYS A 113 24.87 -11.55 -0.92
C LYS A 113 25.67 -10.31 -0.54
N ALA A 114 27.00 -10.39 -0.47
CA ALA A 114 27.87 -9.25 -0.20
C ALA A 114 27.76 -8.19 -1.32
N VAL A 115 27.81 -8.62 -2.59
CA VAL A 115 27.64 -7.74 -3.76
C VAL A 115 26.26 -7.07 -3.74
N VAL A 116 25.19 -7.85 -3.49
CA VAL A 116 23.82 -7.30 -3.43
C VAL A 116 23.68 -6.31 -2.28
N LYS A 117 24.20 -6.61 -1.07
CA LYS A 117 24.19 -5.67 0.06
C LYS A 117 24.96 -4.40 -0.24
N PHE A 118 26.11 -4.50 -0.90
CA PHE A 118 26.94 -3.35 -1.26
C PHE A 118 26.23 -2.40 -2.23
N HIS A 119 25.59 -2.93 -3.29
CA HIS A 119 24.96 -2.09 -4.30
C HIS A 119 23.55 -1.60 -3.95
N PHE A 120 22.78 -2.38 -3.16
CA PHE A 120 21.36 -2.10 -2.92
C PHE A 120 21.00 -1.71 -1.48
N VAL A 121 21.92 -1.87 -0.52
CA VAL A 121 21.67 -1.54 0.89
C VAL A 121 22.61 -0.44 1.36
N ARG A 122 23.93 -0.63 1.23
CA ARG A 122 24.91 0.33 1.73
C ARG A 122 26.19 0.26 0.91
N ARG A 123 26.53 1.39 0.28
CA ARG A 123 27.77 1.55 -0.49
C ARG A 123 28.69 2.56 0.22
N PRO A 124 29.81 2.15 0.83
CA PRO A 124 30.71 3.08 1.52
C PRO A 124 31.44 4.04 0.57
N TYR A 125 31.98 3.51 -0.53
CA TYR A 125 32.69 4.28 -1.55
C TYR A 125 32.81 3.50 -2.86
N GLY A 126 33.09 4.21 -3.95
CA GLY A 126 33.41 3.60 -5.24
C GLY A 126 32.24 2.89 -5.91
N LYS A 127 32.56 2.15 -6.98
CA LYS A 127 31.59 1.51 -7.88
C LYS A 127 31.66 0.00 -7.93
N ARG A 128 32.62 -0.62 -7.23
CA ARG A 128 32.83 -2.06 -7.16
C ARG A 128 33.04 -2.50 -5.72
N LEU A 129 32.60 -3.71 -5.38
CA LEU A 129 32.86 -4.33 -4.09
C LEU A 129 34.38 -4.44 -3.85
N PRO A 130 34.93 -3.85 -2.78
CA PRO A 130 36.36 -3.96 -2.47
C PRO A 130 36.63 -5.29 -1.77
N VAL A 131 36.67 -6.39 -2.52
CA VAL A 131 36.89 -7.76 -2.00
C VAL A 131 38.15 -7.83 -1.14
N GLU A 132 39.26 -7.28 -1.64
CA GLU A 132 40.54 -7.21 -0.93
C GLU A 132 40.41 -6.50 0.43
N ALA A 133 39.69 -5.38 0.50
CA ALA A 133 39.52 -4.64 1.76
C ALA A 133 38.59 -5.38 2.75
N MET A 134 37.70 -6.25 2.26
CA MET A 134 36.83 -7.07 3.11
C MET A 134 37.56 -8.30 3.68
N GLU A 135 38.44 -8.92 2.89
CA GLU A 135 39.23 -10.08 3.32
C GLU A 135 40.35 -9.67 4.30
N VAL A 136 40.94 -8.48 4.10
CA VAL A 136 42.01 -7.94 4.94
C VAL A 136 41.52 -7.53 6.35
N GLY A 137 40.23 -7.23 6.51
CA GLY A 137 39.61 -6.92 7.81
C GLY A 137 40.18 -5.69 8.54
N ASP A 138 39.66 -5.43 9.74
CA ASP A 138 40.12 -4.36 10.66
C ASP A 138 41.55 -4.61 11.22
N SER A 139 42.19 -5.72 10.86
CA SER A 139 43.41 -6.24 11.50
C SER A 139 44.73 -5.73 10.88
N GLN A 140 44.72 -5.09 9.71
CA GLN A 140 45.94 -4.56 9.10
C GLN A 140 46.24 -3.13 9.55
N LEU A 141 47.28 -2.97 10.37
CA LEU A 141 47.81 -1.67 10.80
C LEU A 141 48.51 -0.98 9.63
N THR A 142 48.07 0.24 9.33
CA THR A 142 48.72 1.17 8.40
C THR A 142 49.60 2.13 9.19
N TYR A 143 50.88 2.23 8.84
CA TYR A 143 51.80 3.20 9.43
C TYR A 143 51.85 4.46 8.58
N PHE A 144 51.70 5.62 9.22
CA PHE A 144 51.70 6.92 8.54
C PHE A 144 53.03 7.62 8.76
N GLY A 145 53.66 8.08 7.67
CA GLY A 145 54.89 8.87 7.74
C GLY A 145 54.61 10.37 7.92
N SER A 146 55.67 11.15 8.12
CA SER A 146 55.61 12.61 8.22
C SER A 146 55.35 13.33 6.88
N ALA A 147 55.25 12.59 5.78
CA ALA A 147 55.04 13.16 4.44
C ALA A 147 53.61 13.70 4.25
N GLY A 148 53.52 14.96 3.81
CA GLY A 148 52.26 15.67 3.56
C GLY A 148 51.98 16.78 4.58
N GLU A 149 50.91 17.53 4.33
CA GLU A 149 50.50 18.64 5.21
C GLU A 149 49.49 18.14 6.24
N TRP A 150 49.84 18.28 7.52
CA TRP A 150 49.00 17.88 8.65
C TRP A 150 48.27 19.08 9.25
N SER A 151 46.96 18.96 9.44
CA SER A 151 46.15 19.95 10.13
C SER A 151 45.29 19.31 11.21
N ASP A 152 45.40 19.85 12.42
CA ASP A 152 44.65 19.46 13.58
C ASP A 152 43.35 20.28 13.68
N HIS A 153 42.24 19.57 13.87
CA HIS A 153 40.92 20.16 14.00
C HIS A 153 40.34 19.87 15.39
N THR A 154 40.74 20.71 16.34
CA THR A 154 40.29 20.67 17.74
C THR A 154 39.00 21.44 17.98
N ASP A 155 38.46 22.13 16.99
CA ASP A 155 37.16 22.82 17.09
C ASP A 155 35.99 21.83 17.04
N PRO A 156 34.86 22.14 17.71
CA PRO A 156 33.68 21.27 17.68
C PRO A 156 33.09 21.12 16.28
N SER A 157 33.17 22.16 15.43
CA SER A 157 32.78 22.08 14.03
C SER A 157 33.83 22.75 13.16
N TRP A 158 34.15 22.17 12.01
CA TRP A 158 35.16 22.70 11.10
C TRP A 158 34.85 22.34 9.65
N ARG A 159 35.38 23.15 8.73
CA ARG A 159 35.18 23.00 7.29
C ARG A 159 36.48 23.30 6.54
N VAL A 160 36.92 22.33 5.74
CA VAL A 160 38.02 22.50 4.80
C VAL A 160 37.46 22.55 3.39
N ASN A 161 37.69 23.65 2.68
CA ASN A 161 37.26 23.83 1.30
C ASN A 161 38.44 24.24 0.43
N LYS A 162 38.74 23.45 -0.61
CA LYS A 162 39.84 23.73 -1.53
C LYS A 162 39.40 23.43 -2.95
N ASN A 163 39.67 24.35 -3.87
CA ASN A 163 39.37 24.17 -5.29
C ASN A 163 40.27 23.11 -5.95
N LYS A 164 41.52 23.00 -5.48
CA LYS A 164 42.50 21.99 -5.87
C LYS A 164 43.40 21.65 -4.68
N VAL A 165 43.90 20.42 -4.64
CA VAL A 165 44.84 19.95 -3.60
C VAL A 165 46.11 19.47 -4.31
N LEU A 166 47.25 20.12 -4.02
CA LEU A 166 48.52 19.84 -4.69
C LEU A 166 49.37 18.80 -3.95
N VAL A 167 49.27 18.77 -2.62
CA VAL A 167 50.02 17.88 -1.73
C VAL A 167 49.05 17.10 -0.85
N SER A 168 49.41 15.86 -0.52
CA SER A 168 48.63 15.02 0.39
C SER A 168 48.37 15.73 1.72
N ARG A 169 47.11 15.75 2.15
CA ARG A 169 46.67 16.39 3.39
C ARG A 169 46.06 15.39 4.36
N TRP A 170 46.40 15.58 5.63
CA TRP A 170 46.00 14.73 6.74
C TRP A 170 45.25 15.58 7.75
N LEU A 171 43.92 15.42 7.79
CA LEU A 171 43.05 16.18 8.70
C LEU A 171 42.80 15.32 9.94
N VAL A 172 43.29 15.76 11.10
CA VAL A 172 43.22 15.01 12.36
C VAL A 172 42.10 15.55 13.25
N MET A 173 41.28 14.66 13.77
CA MET A 173 40.16 15.00 14.65
C MET A 173 40.17 14.09 15.89
N PRO A 174 40.43 14.62 17.10
CA PRO A 174 40.49 13.80 18.31
C PRO A 174 39.12 13.25 18.70
N VAL A 175 39.10 12.00 19.20
CA VAL A 175 37.88 11.30 19.64
C VAL A 175 37.67 11.47 21.14
N ARG A 176 36.46 11.87 21.54
CA ARG A 176 35.99 11.97 22.94
C ARG A 176 34.81 11.04 23.16
N GLU A 177 34.75 10.38 24.31
CA GLU A 177 33.70 9.38 24.62
C GLU A 177 32.29 9.99 24.67
N SER A 178 32.16 11.20 25.23
CA SER A 178 30.88 11.90 25.41
C SER A 178 30.29 12.50 24.12
N HIS A 179 30.98 12.37 22.98
CA HIS A 179 30.58 13.00 21.72
C HIS A 179 30.43 11.97 20.62
N HIS A 180 29.48 12.19 19.71
CA HIS A 180 29.45 11.55 18.40
C HIS A 180 30.30 12.37 17.42
N ILE A 181 30.70 11.72 16.33
CA ILE A 181 31.48 12.36 15.26
C ILE A 181 30.73 12.19 13.95
N MET A 182 30.49 13.31 13.26
CA MET A 182 29.99 13.33 11.90
C MET A 182 31.07 13.88 10.98
N LEU A 183 31.40 13.13 9.94
CA LEU A 183 32.30 13.54 8.87
C LEU A 183 31.57 13.45 7.53
N ARG A 184 31.68 14.52 6.74
CA ARG A 184 31.16 14.57 5.38
C ARG A 184 32.24 15.05 4.44
N ALA A 185 32.55 14.27 3.42
CA ALA A 185 33.55 14.63 2.43
C ALA A 185 32.98 14.51 1.01
N SER A 186 33.35 15.44 0.13
CA SER A 186 32.97 15.42 -1.29
C SER A 186 34.18 15.72 -2.17
N GLY A 187 34.28 15.03 -3.30
CA GLY A 187 35.35 15.28 -4.29
C GLY A 187 36.67 14.58 -3.99
N LEU A 188 36.67 13.58 -3.10
CA LEU A 188 37.84 12.76 -2.79
C LEU A 188 38.14 11.77 -3.93
N GLY A 189 39.39 11.75 -4.42
CA GLY A 189 39.82 10.83 -5.48
C GLY A 189 40.28 9.45 -4.98
N ASN A 190 40.57 9.31 -3.70
CA ASN A 190 40.98 8.06 -3.05
C ASN A 190 39.78 7.20 -2.64
N LYS A 191 39.95 5.87 -2.59
CA LYS A 191 38.95 4.92 -2.06
C LYS A 191 38.97 4.93 -0.52
N GLU A 192 40.12 4.59 0.05
CA GLU A 192 40.37 4.74 1.47
C GLU A 192 40.64 6.19 1.82
N TRP A 193 39.74 6.78 2.59
CA TRP A 193 39.76 8.20 2.92
C TRP A 193 39.71 8.48 4.41
N LEU A 194 39.28 7.50 5.22
CA LEU A 194 39.12 7.62 6.65
C LEU A 194 39.90 6.51 7.35
N TYR A 195 40.70 6.91 8.33
CA TYR A 195 41.48 6.02 9.20
C TYR A 195 41.20 6.35 10.66
N GLY A 196 41.25 5.34 11.53
CA GLY A 196 41.22 5.48 12.98
C GLY A 196 42.62 5.26 13.55
N CYS A 197 43.13 6.23 14.32
CA CYS A 197 44.46 6.20 14.90
C CYS A 197 44.48 5.41 16.21
N THR A 198 45.32 4.39 16.27
CA THR A 198 45.57 3.58 17.48
C THR A 198 46.69 4.19 18.34
N ALA A 199 47.72 4.72 17.67
CA ALA A 199 48.84 5.40 18.31
C ALA A 199 48.97 6.85 17.80
N VAL A 200 49.07 7.76 18.76
CA VAL A 200 49.11 9.20 18.52
C VAL A 200 50.38 9.79 19.14
N HIS A 201 51.18 10.48 18.35
CA HIS A 201 52.35 11.23 18.78
C HIS A 201 52.00 12.72 18.85
N LYS A 202 52.24 13.35 20.00
CA LYS A 202 52.09 14.80 20.16
C LYS A 202 53.47 15.44 20.07
N GLU A 203 53.65 16.35 19.11
CA GLU A 203 54.90 17.07 18.96
C GLU A 203 55.08 18.06 20.12
N ALA A 204 56.20 17.94 20.84
CA ALA A 204 56.44 18.67 22.09
C ALA A 204 56.51 20.20 21.92
N VAL A 205 56.85 20.68 20.72
CA VAL A 205 57.08 22.11 20.44
C VAL A 205 55.81 22.81 19.94
N THR A 206 55.03 22.18 19.06
CA THR A 206 53.85 22.79 18.42
C THR A 206 52.52 22.33 19.02
N GLY A 207 52.53 21.26 19.81
CA GLY A 207 51.32 20.61 20.33
C GLY A 207 50.51 19.84 19.28
N LYS A 208 51.00 19.75 18.04
CA LYS A 208 50.29 19.07 16.94
C LYS A 208 50.19 17.57 17.16
N ILE A 209 49.05 17.03 16.78
CA ILE A 209 48.68 15.63 16.94
C ILE A 209 48.98 14.90 15.62
N PHE A 210 49.91 13.93 15.68
CA PHE A 210 50.26 13.06 14.56
C PHE A 210 49.80 11.63 14.83
N CYS A 211 49.32 10.97 13.78
CA CYS A 211 48.94 9.57 13.83
C CYS A 211 50.12 8.73 13.36
N THR A 212 50.65 7.82 14.17
CA THR A 212 51.78 6.97 13.75
C THR A 212 51.30 5.65 13.16
N ALA A 213 50.25 5.08 13.73
CA ALA A 213 49.61 3.85 13.26
C ALA A 213 48.09 3.94 13.38
N GLY A 214 47.38 3.30 12.46
CA GLY A 214 45.92 3.24 12.47
C GLY A 214 45.32 2.20 11.53
N VAL A 215 44.01 2.07 11.59
CA VAL A 215 43.20 1.12 10.82
C VAL A 215 42.24 1.84 9.88
N SER A 216 41.92 1.25 8.74
CA SER A 216 41.02 1.86 7.75
C SER A 216 39.57 1.77 8.20
N LEU A 217 38.89 2.92 8.35
CA LEU A 217 37.46 2.99 8.69
C LEU A 217 36.58 3.33 7.48
N SER A 218 37.17 3.33 6.29
CA SER A 218 36.49 3.78 5.07
C SER A 218 35.29 2.90 4.70
N LEU A 219 35.31 1.61 5.07
CA LEU A 219 34.19 0.67 4.88
C LEU A 219 32.99 0.98 5.79
N ALA A 220 33.23 1.63 6.93
CA ALA A 220 32.18 2.11 7.82
C ALA A 220 31.56 3.44 7.34
N GLY A 221 31.96 3.95 6.18
CA GLY A 221 31.31 5.11 5.54
C GLY A 221 29.99 4.75 4.84
N GLU A 222 29.37 5.77 4.25
CA GLU A 222 28.19 5.66 3.40
C GLU A 222 28.24 6.70 2.26
N THR A 223 27.77 6.34 1.07
CA THR A 223 27.60 7.27 -0.05
C THR A 223 26.33 8.09 0.13
N LEU A 224 26.47 9.42 0.12
CA LEU A 224 25.39 10.39 0.32
C LEU A 224 24.98 11.06 -1.01
N PRO A 225 23.76 11.63 -1.10
CA PRO A 225 23.32 12.36 -2.29
C PRO A 225 24.18 13.59 -2.55
N TYR A 226 24.48 13.85 -3.84
CA TYR A 226 25.27 14.98 -4.30
C TYR A 226 24.59 15.68 -5.49
N GLN A 227 24.42 16.99 -5.40
CA GLN A 227 23.77 17.82 -6.43
C GLN A 227 24.74 18.51 -7.39
N GLY A 228 26.06 18.25 -7.29
CA GLY A 228 27.05 18.85 -8.17
C GLY A 228 27.40 18.00 -9.39
N ALA A 229 28.62 18.16 -9.89
CA ALA A 229 29.07 17.53 -11.13
C ALA A 229 28.95 16.00 -11.10
N TYR A 230 28.54 15.43 -12.25
CA TYR A 230 28.43 13.99 -12.44
C TYR A 230 29.76 13.29 -12.14
N GLY A 231 29.71 12.21 -11.36
CA GLY A 231 30.88 11.43 -10.98
C GLY A 231 31.58 11.85 -9.69
N VAL A 232 31.19 12.97 -9.07
CA VAL A 232 31.66 13.35 -7.74
C VAL A 232 30.86 12.59 -6.68
N GLU A 233 31.55 11.76 -5.91
CA GLU A 233 30.96 11.05 -4.77
C GLU A 233 31.00 11.93 -3.52
N ARG A 234 29.89 11.96 -2.79
CA ARG A 234 29.84 12.46 -1.41
C ARG A 234 29.82 11.26 -0.48
N ARG A 235 30.65 11.30 0.56
CA ARG A 235 30.78 10.25 1.57
C ARG A 235 30.48 10.82 2.94
N GLY A 236 29.76 10.06 3.73
CA GLY A 236 29.42 10.35 5.12
C GLY A 236 29.98 9.28 6.04
N PHE A 237 30.29 9.69 7.27
CA PHE A 237 30.61 8.79 8.37
C PHE A 237 29.99 9.38 9.64
N LEU A 238 29.27 8.54 10.39
CA LEU A 238 28.65 8.88 11.66
C LEU A 238 28.91 7.74 12.64
N ALA A 239 29.54 8.04 13.78
CA ALA A 239 29.84 7.05 14.81
C ALA A 239 29.81 7.66 16.21
N SER A 240 29.60 6.81 17.22
CA SER A 240 29.72 7.19 18.63
C SER A 240 31.20 7.25 19.03
N GLY A 241 31.60 8.31 19.73
CA GLY A 241 32.96 8.41 20.25
C GLY A 241 33.27 7.35 21.31
N ALA A 242 32.28 6.91 22.08
CA ALA A 242 32.42 5.79 23.02
C ALA A 242 32.73 4.47 22.29
N GLU A 243 32.06 4.20 21.17
CA GLU A 243 32.30 3.01 20.35
C GLU A 243 33.70 3.04 19.71
N LEU A 244 34.11 4.20 19.20
CA LEU A 244 35.45 4.38 18.63
C LEU A 244 36.55 4.21 19.69
N ARG A 245 36.33 4.74 20.90
CA ARG A 245 37.27 4.60 22.03
C ARG A 245 37.34 3.16 22.54
N ALA A 246 36.22 2.44 22.59
CA ALA A 246 36.19 1.02 22.91
C ALA A 246 36.98 0.17 21.90
N ARG A 247 37.07 0.61 20.63
CA ARG A 247 37.93 0.00 19.60
C ARG A 247 39.42 0.43 19.71
N GLY A 248 39.81 1.16 20.74
CA GLY A 248 41.19 1.64 20.94
C GLY A 248 41.59 2.85 20.09
N LEU A 249 40.63 3.55 19.50
CA LEU A 249 40.90 4.67 18.58
C LEU A 249 40.93 6.01 19.33
N GLN A 250 42.03 6.75 19.21
CA GLN A 250 42.25 8.02 19.92
C GLN A 250 41.89 9.24 19.06
N ALA A 251 42.09 9.16 17.75
CA ALA A 251 41.80 10.21 16.78
C ALA A 251 41.30 9.60 15.46
N LEU A 252 40.53 10.37 14.70
CA LEU A 252 40.18 10.07 13.32
C LEU A 252 41.06 10.87 12.37
N LEU A 253 41.44 10.25 11.26
CA LEU A 253 42.34 10.80 10.27
C LEU A 253 41.67 10.76 8.89
N VAL A 254 41.42 11.93 8.31
CA VAL A 254 40.90 12.05 6.94
C VAL A 254 42.05 12.29 5.98
N HIS A 255 42.23 11.38 5.03
CA HIS A 255 43.24 11.47 3.98
C HIS A 255 42.68 12.13 2.72
N VAL A 256 43.28 13.25 2.34
CA VAL A 256 42.97 13.95 1.09
C VAL A 256 44.18 13.87 0.17
N ARG A 257 44.09 13.03 -0.88
CA ARG A 257 45.15 12.93 -1.90
C ARG A 257 45.15 14.15 -2.84
N PRO A 258 46.29 14.45 -3.49
CA PRO A 258 46.34 15.47 -4.53
C PRO A 258 45.25 15.24 -5.59
N THR A 259 44.47 16.27 -5.87
CA THR A 259 43.39 16.21 -6.85
C THR A 259 43.13 17.58 -7.48
N THR A 260 42.73 17.56 -8.75
CA THR A 260 42.31 18.74 -9.51
C THR A 260 40.84 19.08 -9.27
N SER A 261 40.07 18.17 -8.68
CA SER A 261 38.68 18.41 -8.29
C SER A 261 38.59 19.24 -7.02
N LYS A 262 37.50 20.00 -6.89
CA LYS A 262 37.16 20.70 -5.66
C LYS A 262 36.88 19.69 -4.54
N VAL A 263 37.55 19.86 -3.41
CA VAL A 263 37.38 19.04 -2.20
C VAL A 263 36.70 19.86 -1.13
N THR A 264 35.69 19.28 -0.49
CA THR A 264 35.07 19.85 0.72
C THR A 264 34.97 18.76 1.77
N VAL A 265 35.52 19.02 2.96
CA VAL A 265 35.41 18.17 4.14
C VAL A 265 34.79 18.98 5.26
N VAL A 266 33.76 18.44 5.89
CA VAL A 266 33.09 19.03 7.05
C VAL A 266 33.12 18.00 8.17
N GLY A 267 33.59 18.42 9.34
CA GLY A 267 33.58 17.58 10.54
C GLY A 267 32.89 18.29 11.69
N GLU A 268 32.10 17.55 12.45
CA GLU A 268 31.47 18.02 13.69
C GLU A 268 31.62 16.96 14.79
N ARG A 269 32.00 17.39 16.00
CA ARG A 269 31.82 16.65 17.26
C ARG A 269 30.54 17.16 17.90
N LEU A 270 29.59 16.26 18.03
CA LEU A 270 28.24 16.56 18.48
C LEU A 270 27.96 15.85 19.80
N GLN A 271 27.31 16.54 20.71
CA GLN A 271 26.78 15.96 21.93
C GLN A 271 25.37 15.40 21.66
N SER A 272 25.08 14.17 22.11
CA SER A 272 23.84 13.49 21.76
C SER A 272 22.60 14.22 22.31
N SER A 273 22.68 14.79 23.51
CA SER A 273 21.57 15.50 24.18
C SER A 273 20.99 16.65 23.34
N ASP A 274 21.84 17.34 22.59
CA ASP A 274 21.46 18.58 21.92
C ASP A 274 20.97 18.33 20.49
N ARG A 275 21.49 17.26 19.87
CA ARG A 275 21.31 16.92 18.45
C ARG A 275 20.33 15.77 18.19
N TRP A 276 20.10 14.89 19.17
CA TRP A 276 19.08 13.84 19.11
C TRP A 276 17.87 14.36 19.85
N ARG A 277 16.79 14.65 19.11
CA ARG A 277 15.54 15.12 19.72
C ARG A 277 14.39 14.21 19.34
N ALA A 278 13.66 13.77 20.34
CA ALA A 278 12.37 13.16 20.14
C ALA A 278 11.34 14.24 19.89
N VAL A 279 10.58 14.07 18.81
CA VAL A 279 9.56 15.02 18.40
C VAL A 279 8.25 14.27 18.20
N GLU A 280 7.23 14.72 18.91
CA GLU A 280 5.86 14.25 18.72
C GLU A 280 5.23 15.02 17.55
N LEU A 281 4.75 14.26 16.55
CA LEU A 281 4.03 14.85 15.45
C LEU A 281 2.65 15.33 15.91
N PRO A 282 2.13 16.42 15.33
CA PRO A 282 0.75 16.84 15.61
C PRO A 282 -0.21 15.68 15.23
N PRO A 283 -1.40 15.60 15.84
CA PRO A 283 -2.41 14.65 15.40
C PRO A 283 -2.64 14.75 13.89
N TRP A 284 -2.99 13.65 13.24
CA TRP A 284 -3.14 13.61 11.77
C TRP A 284 -4.29 14.51 11.23
N TRP A 285 -5.16 15.01 12.12
CA TRP A 285 -6.20 16.03 11.85
C TRP A 285 -5.82 17.43 12.36
N GLY A 286 -4.66 17.58 12.99
CA GLY A 286 -4.19 18.81 13.63
C GLY A 286 -3.65 19.85 12.66
N GLY A 287 -3.49 21.08 13.15
CA GLY A 287 -2.90 22.20 12.42
C GLY A 287 -1.37 22.17 12.36
N PRO A 288 -0.74 23.24 11.82
CA PRO A 288 0.72 23.35 11.76
C PRO A 288 1.33 23.51 13.15
N SER A 289 2.42 22.81 13.41
CA SER A 289 3.23 22.93 14.63
C SER A 289 4.70 23.16 14.30
N VAL A 290 5.39 23.95 15.13
CA VAL A 290 6.85 24.14 15.04
C VAL A 290 7.53 23.00 15.78
N LEU A 291 8.35 22.21 15.08
CA LEU A 291 9.03 21.04 15.64
C LEU A 291 10.46 21.34 16.12
N LEU A 292 11.15 22.22 15.39
CA LEU A 292 12.53 22.60 15.69
C LEU A 292 12.74 24.05 15.26
N SER A 293 13.28 24.87 16.15
CA SER A 293 13.71 26.24 15.82
C SER A 293 15.17 26.40 16.24
N VAL A 294 16.02 26.77 15.29
CA VAL A 294 17.47 26.97 15.50
C VAL A 294 17.82 28.44 15.21
N PRO A 295 18.15 29.25 16.25
CA PRO A 295 18.53 30.65 16.07
C PRO A 295 19.96 30.79 15.51
N LEU A 296 20.31 31.98 14.98
CA LEU A 296 21.66 32.28 14.52
C LEU A 296 22.64 32.52 15.68
N THR A 297 23.46 31.52 15.95
CA THR A 297 24.88 31.49 16.39
C THR A 297 25.36 30.04 16.20
N GLU A 298 26.68 29.81 16.05
CA GLU A 298 27.31 28.63 15.38
C GLU A 298 26.70 27.22 15.58
N GLY A 299 26.72 26.45 14.47
CA GLY A 299 27.61 25.27 14.44
C GLY A 299 27.00 23.91 14.08
N ALA A 300 25.67 23.79 13.98
CA ALA A 300 25.05 22.50 13.75
C ALA A 300 25.11 22.08 12.27
N ALA A 301 25.94 21.10 11.95
CA ALA A 301 25.98 20.46 10.65
C ALA A 301 25.11 19.18 10.60
N PHE A 302 24.71 18.63 11.75
CA PHE A 302 23.86 17.45 11.84
C PHE A 302 22.81 17.51 12.97
N TYR A 303 21.58 17.08 12.67
CA TYR A 303 20.55 16.74 13.66
C TYR A 303 19.92 15.39 13.33
N ASN A 304 19.52 14.66 14.38
CA ASN A 304 18.70 13.46 14.27
C ASN A 304 17.40 13.65 15.05
N LEU A 305 16.28 13.74 14.33
CA LEU A 305 14.96 13.86 14.94
C LEU A 305 14.23 12.52 14.86
N SER A 306 13.79 11.97 15.99
CA SER A 306 12.89 10.81 16.01
C SER A 306 11.43 11.29 15.94
N LEU A 307 10.72 10.87 14.90
CA LEU A 307 9.34 11.28 14.63
C LEU A 307 8.35 10.30 15.27
N HIS A 308 7.88 10.63 16.46
CA HIS A 308 6.87 9.85 17.16
C HIS A 308 5.47 10.13 16.60
N GLY A 309 4.64 9.09 16.47
CA GLY A 309 3.28 9.19 15.94
C GLY A 309 3.15 8.94 14.43
N LEU A 310 4.25 8.59 13.74
CA LEU A 310 4.26 8.16 12.34
C LEU A 310 4.56 6.66 12.23
N TRP A 311 3.56 5.83 12.46
CA TRP A 311 3.69 4.37 12.45
C TRP A 311 2.92 3.73 11.30
N HIS A 312 1.89 4.42 10.83
CA HIS A 312 0.94 3.86 9.89
C HIS A 312 1.17 4.35 8.46
N PRO A 313 0.98 3.48 7.46
CA PRO A 313 1.22 3.81 6.06
C PRO A 313 0.20 4.79 5.46
N TRP A 314 -0.96 4.98 6.11
CA TRP A 314 -1.94 5.99 5.72
C TRP A 314 -1.64 7.38 6.30
N GLN A 315 -0.69 7.51 7.22
CA GLN A 315 -0.33 8.81 7.78
C GLN A 315 0.64 9.53 6.84
N ALA A 316 0.32 10.78 6.52
CA ALA A 316 1.17 11.67 5.77
C ALA A 316 1.32 13.01 6.50
N TYR A 317 2.55 13.50 6.59
CA TYR A 317 2.88 14.81 7.15
C TYR A 317 3.66 15.61 6.12
N ARG A 318 3.41 16.92 6.06
CA ARG A 318 4.24 17.84 5.30
C ARG A 318 5.17 18.55 6.28
N LEU A 319 6.46 18.26 6.14
CA LEU A 319 7.51 18.93 6.88
C LEU A 319 8.05 20.06 6.01
N THR A 320 8.13 21.27 6.56
CA THR A 320 8.68 22.43 5.86
C THR A 320 9.89 22.93 6.61
N LEU A 321 11.07 22.78 6.01
CA LEU A 321 12.31 23.33 6.53
C LEU A 321 12.55 24.71 5.91
N VAL A 322 12.46 25.74 6.75
CA VAL A 322 12.61 27.14 6.35
C VAL A 322 14.04 27.57 6.66
N ALA A 323 14.83 27.86 5.62
CA ALA A 323 16.13 28.50 5.76
C ALA A 323 15.93 30.02 5.80
N LYS A 324 16.06 30.63 6.99
CA LYS A 324 15.75 32.06 7.20
C LYS A 324 16.88 32.98 6.72
N ILE A 325 18.00 33.01 7.43
CA ILE A 325 19.13 33.89 7.14
C ILE A 325 20.42 33.07 7.10
N CYS A 326 21.29 33.37 6.15
CA CYS A 326 22.55 32.67 5.86
C CYS A 326 23.70 33.68 5.77
N ARG A 327 24.88 33.35 6.32
CA ARG A 327 26.08 34.21 6.22
C ARG A 327 26.65 34.26 4.79
N SER A 328 27.41 35.31 4.50
CA SER A 328 28.15 35.49 3.24
C SER A 328 29.27 34.44 3.13
N GLY A 329 29.08 33.41 2.30
CA GLY A 329 30.00 32.27 2.19
C GLY A 329 29.31 30.92 2.00
N THR A 330 28.01 30.86 2.26
CA THR A 330 27.19 29.66 2.11
C THR A 330 27.19 29.14 0.68
N LYS A 331 27.48 27.84 0.55
CA LYS A 331 27.45 27.14 -0.75
C LYS A 331 26.17 26.32 -0.93
N GLY A 332 25.38 26.17 0.13
CA GLY A 332 24.04 25.59 0.07
C GLY A 332 24.03 24.11 -0.30
N ASP A 333 24.82 23.30 0.41
CA ASP A 333 25.07 21.90 0.05
C ASP A 333 24.43 20.86 1.01
N GLY A 334 23.46 21.31 1.80
CA GLY A 334 22.74 20.47 2.77
C GLY A 334 21.59 19.67 2.17
N PHE A 335 21.21 18.61 2.87
CA PHE A 335 20.13 17.73 2.49
C PHE A 335 19.49 17.10 3.74
N VAL A 336 18.29 16.58 3.57
CA VAL A 336 17.54 15.87 4.59
C VAL A 336 17.38 14.42 4.13
N ARG A 337 17.64 13.47 5.03
CA ARG A 337 17.35 12.06 4.84
C ARG A 337 16.24 11.67 5.81
N PHE A 338 15.13 11.20 5.27
CA PHE A 338 14.09 10.51 6.04
C PHE A 338 14.38 9.01 5.99
N LEU A 339 14.51 8.37 7.14
CA LEU A 339 14.90 6.96 7.31
C LEU A 339 13.76 6.20 8.00
N VAL A 340 13.28 5.14 7.35
CA VAL A 340 12.30 4.20 7.93
C VAL A 340 13.04 2.90 8.27
N PRO A 341 13.31 2.62 9.57
CA PRO A 341 14.25 1.58 9.96
C PRO A 341 13.76 0.17 9.62
N TRP A 342 12.45 -0.09 9.71
CA TRP A 342 11.90 -1.40 9.38
C TRP A 342 11.73 -1.64 7.88
N GLY A 343 11.53 -0.59 7.07
CA GLY A 343 11.13 -0.72 5.67
C GLY A 343 12.24 -0.41 4.64
N ARG A 344 13.34 0.23 5.05
CA ARG A 344 14.37 0.78 4.15
C ARG A 344 13.74 1.65 3.05
N GLU A 345 12.98 2.65 3.49
CA GLU A 345 12.20 3.56 2.66
C GLU A 345 12.83 4.95 2.64
N ASP A 346 14.14 5.00 2.49
CA ASP A 346 14.90 6.23 2.63
C ASP A 346 14.49 7.24 1.56
N LEU A 347 14.20 8.47 1.98
CA LEU A 347 13.91 9.59 1.09
C LEU A 347 14.93 10.69 1.31
N PHE A 348 15.43 11.26 0.21
CA PHE A 348 16.40 12.34 0.24
C PHE A 348 15.78 13.62 -0.31
N PHE A 349 15.89 14.72 0.43
CA PHE A 349 15.42 16.04 0.03
C PHE A 349 16.57 17.03 0.07
N HIS A 350 16.76 17.79 -1.00
CA HIS A 350 17.80 18.82 -1.05
C HIS A 350 17.27 20.12 -0.45
N ILE A 351 18.07 20.74 0.41
CA ILE A 351 17.69 21.97 1.08
C ILE A 351 17.86 23.14 0.11
N GLN A 352 16.84 23.97 0.01
CA GLN A 352 16.89 25.22 -0.74
C GLN A 352 17.45 26.34 0.14
N TYR A 353 18.40 27.10 -0.40
CA TYR A 353 19.10 28.15 0.33
C TYR A 353 18.83 29.53 -0.28
N PRO A 354 18.70 30.58 0.54
CA PRO A 354 18.67 31.96 0.06
C PRO A 354 20.08 32.40 -0.35
N LEU A 355 20.46 32.10 -1.60
CA LEU A 355 21.76 32.51 -2.14
C LEU A 355 21.70 33.98 -2.59
N GLY A 356 22.40 34.87 -1.87
CA GLY A 356 22.57 36.29 -2.20
C GLY A 356 21.94 37.26 -1.19
N LEU A 357 22.46 38.50 -1.11
CA LEU A 357 22.08 39.52 -0.10
C LEU A 357 20.60 39.95 -0.13
N ARG A 358 19.86 39.70 -1.23
CA ARG A 358 18.46 40.11 -1.40
C ARG A 358 17.47 38.94 -1.50
N SER A 359 17.92 37.69 -1.31
CA SER A 359 17.00 36.55 -1.33
C SER A 359 16.28 36.44 0.02
N GLY A 360 14.94 36.49 0.00
CA GLY A 360 14.11 36.16 1.16
C GLY A 360 14.24 34.68 1.59
N PRO A 361 13.59 34.29 2.70
CA PRO A 361 13.65 32.93 3.23
C PRO A 361 13.21 31.90 2.18
N LYS A 362 13.83 30.71 2.22
CA LYS A 362 13.52 29.60 1.30
C LYS A 362 12.97 28.40 2.05
N ASP A 363 11.89 27.86 1.50
CA ASP A 363 11.15 26.76 2.10
C ASP A 363 11.44 25.46 1.35
N THR A 364 11.92 24.46 2.07
CA THR A 364 12.05 23.09 1.55
C THR A 364 10.88 22.26 2.05
N ARG A 365 9.90 22.02 1.18
CA ARG A 365 8.70 21.22 1.50
C ARG A 365 8.98 19.75 1.26
N MET A 366 8.76 18.93 2.28
CA MET A 366 9.00 17.49 2.29
C MET A 366 7.71 16.78 2.67
N LEU A 367 7.19 15.94 1.77
CA LEU A 367 6.08 15.06 2.12
C LEU A 367 6.65 13.76 2.66
N VAL A 368 6.41 13.51 3.94
CA VAL A 368 6.91 12.35 4.66
C VAL A 368 5.73 11.41 4.95
N GLN A 369 5.85 10.18 4.47
CA GLN A 369 4.85 9.13 4.64
C GLN A 369 5.55 7.77 4.61
N VAL A 370 5.13 6.89 5.50
CA VAL A 370 5.61 5.51 5.55
C VAL A 370 4.86 4.68 4.51
N GLN A 371 5.52 3.75 3.83
CA GLN A 371 4.95 2.88 2.79
C GLN A 371 4.72 1.44 3.25
N SER A 372 5.29 1.05 4.39
CA SER A 372 5.08 -0.25 5.03
C SER A 372 4.85 -0.07 6.52
N GLY A 373 3.85 -0.75 7.07
CA GLY A 373 3.60 -0.69 8.52
C GLY A 373 4.82 -1.20 9.30
N ALA A 374 5.08 -0.60 10.46
CA ALA A 374 5.92 -1.25 11.45
C ALA A 374 5.26 -2.60 11.81
N GLY A 375 6.02 -3.69 11.79
CA GLY A 375 5.52 -4.95 12.35
C GLY A 375 5.20 -4.80 13.85
N PRO A 376 4.73 -5.85 14.53
CA PRO A 376 4.43 -5.81 15.97
C PRO A 376 5.69 -5.71 16.87
N SER A 377 6.71 -4.92 16.50
CA SER A 377 7.96 -4.78 17.25
C SER A 377 8.24 -3.34 17.67
N ASP A 378 8.86 -3.20 18.85
CA ASP A 378 9.40 -1.99 19.50
C ASP A 378 10.55 -1.32 18.71
N GLY A 379 10.49 -1.35 17.38
CA GLY A 379 11.49 -0.74 16.52
C GLY A 379 11.58 0.76 16.74
N PRO A 380 12.77 1.38 16.52
CA PRO A 380 12.89 2.81 16.65
C PRO A 380 11.91 3.51 15.69
N PRO A 381 11.31 4.64 16.10
CA PRO A 381 10.44 5.43 15.23
C PRO A 381 11.20 5.92 13.99
N PRO A 382 10.51 6.35 12.92
CA PRO A 382 11.14 6.94 11.75
C PRO A 382 12.03 8.13 12.15
N GLN A 383 13.19 8.22 11.51
CA GLN A 383 14.20 9.23 11.82
C GLN A 383 14.32 10.24 10.69
N LEU A 384 14.53 11.51 11.06
CA LEU A 384 14.84 12.58 10.13
C LEU A 384 16.26 13.08 10.41
N HIS A 385 17.18 12.73 9.52
CA HIS A 385 18.57 13.16 9.58
C HIS A 385 18.73 14.44 8.76
N LEU A 386 19.01 15.55 9.44
CA LEU A 386 19.20 16.86 8.81
C LEU A 386 20.70 17.13 8.67
N TYR A 387 21.22 17.12 7.43
CA TYR A 387 22.60 17.52 7.13
C TYR A 387 22.60 18.98 6.70
N LEU A 388 22.84 19.87 7.67
CA LEU A 388 22.67 21.30 7.52
C LEU A 388 23.98 22.00 7.11
N ASP A 389 23.84 23.24 6.65
CA ASP A 389 24.95 24.19 6.55
C ASP A 389 25.01 25.01 7.86
N PRO A 390 26.09 24.93 8.66
CA PRO A 390 26.22 25.61 9.96
C PRO A 390 26.19 27.14 9.87
N GLU A 391 26.30 27.71 8.67
CA GLU A 391 26.28 29.15 8.43
C GLU A 391 24.86 29.75 8.26
N CYS A 392 23.80 28.93 8.40
CA CYS A 392 22.40 29.33 8.25
C CYS A 392 21.53 28.99 9.48
N SER A 393 20.48 29.76 9.73
CA SER A 393 19.40 29.42 10.67
C SER A 393 18.28 28.62 9.99
N TYR A 394 17.69 27.68 10.74
CA TYR A 394 16.61 26.85 10.24
C TYR A 394 15.44 26.79 11.22
N GLU A 395 14.24 26.70 10.67
CA GLU A 395 13.03 26.33 11.40
C GLU A 395 12.34 25.18 10.68
N LEU A 396 11.93 24.15 11.43
CA LEU A 396 11.21 23.00 10.92
C LEU A 396 9.77 23.08 11.42
N HIS A 397 8.85 23.21 10.47
CA HIS A 397 7.42 23.12 10.72
C HIS A 397 6.90 21.75 10.27
N ALA A 398 5.90 21.23 10.96
CA ALA A 398 5.13 20.07 10.54
C ALA A 398 3.66 20.43 10.45
N GLU A 399 3.02 19.98 9.38
CA GLU A 399 1.56 20.05 9.24
C GLU A 399 1.03 18.67 8.86
N ALA A 400 -0.15 18.33 9.36
CA ALA A 400 -0.79 17.09 8.98
C ALA A 400 -1.33 17.20 7.54
N ALA A 401 -0.89 16.29 6.66
CA ALA A 401 -1.29 16.29 5.27
C ALA A 401 -2.58 15.48 5.07
N TRP A 402 -3.67 15.86 5.75
CA TRP A 402 -4.91 15.06 5.85
C TRP A 402 -5.47 14.61 4.49
N LYS A 403 -5.39 15.45 3.44
CA LYS A 403 -5.80 15.08 2.07
C LYS A 403 -4.98 13.93 1.52
N SER A 404 -3.67 13.94 1.76
CA SER A 404 -2.76 12.88 1.33
C SER A 404 -2.99 11.62 2.17
N SER A 405 -3.21 11.77 3.48
CA SER A 405 -3.52 10.66 4.37
C SER A 405 -4.82 9.93 3.97
N LEU A 406 -5.89 10.69 3.72
CA LEU A 406 -7.16 10.17 3.20
C LEU A 406 -6.98 9.49 1.85
N GLY A 407 -6.15 10.07 0.97
CA GLY A 407 -5.78 9.48 -0.31
C GLY A 407 -5.08 8.12 -0.16
N GLN A 408 -4.15 7.98 0.79
CA GLN A 408 -3.48 6.69 1.07
C GLN A 408 -4.45 5.67 1.68
N MET A 409 -5.32 6.09 2.61
CA MET A 409 -6.34 5.23 3.20
C MET A 409 -7.28 4.67 2.11
N MET A 410 -7.79 5.54 1.22
CA MET A 410 -8.60 5.13 0.09
C MET A 410 -7.82 4.19 -0.83
N ARG A 411 -6.59 4.56 -1.24
CA ARG A 411 -5.76 3.72 -2.11
C ARG A 411 -5.57 2.29 -1.55
N ARG A 412 -5.44 2.16 -0.22
CA ARG A 412 -5.18 0.88 0.45
C ARG A 412 -6.43 0.02 0.60
N HIS A 413 -7.56 0.64 0.88
CA HIS A 413 -8.77 -0.07 1.34
C HIS A 413 -9.99 0.10 0.42
N ILE A 414 -9.91 0.87 -0.67
CA ILE A 414 -11.05 1.08 -1.59
C ILE A 414 -11.56 -0.22 -2.20
N THR A 415 -10.67 -1.20 -2.39
CA THR A 415 -11.05 -2.54 -2.85
C THR A 415 -11.92 -3.26 -1.83
N MET A 416 -12.00 -2.87 -0.57
CA MET A 416 -12.88 -3.54 0.40
C MET A 416 -14.33 -3.05 0.31
N VAL A 417 -14.58 -1.89 -0.32
CA VAL A 417 -15.90 -1.23 -0.36
C VAL A 417 -16.99 -2.06 -1.05
N PRO A 418 -16.76 -2.72 -2.21
CA PRO A 418 -17.78 -3.56 -2.86
C PRO A 418 -18.38 -4.63 -1.96
N SER A 419 -17.57 -5.27 -1.11
CA SER A 419 -18.04 -6.29 -0.17
C SER A 419 -18.98 -5.70 0.88
N TYR A 420 -18.71 -4.48 1.36
CA TYR A 420 -19.64 -3.75 2.24
C TYR A 420 -20.93 -3.35 1.52
N CYS A 421 -20.85 -2.91 0.25
CA CYS A 421 -22.05 -2.60 -0.53
C CYS A 421 -22.97 -3.82 -0.68
N VAL A 422 -22.40 -5.00 -0.99
CA VAL A 422 -23.18 -6.24 -1.12
C VAL A 422 -23.75 -6.69 0.21
N ALA A 423 -22.99 -6.62 1.30
CA ALA A 423 -23.50 -6.94 2.63
C ALA A 423 -24.70 -6.06 3.02
N ILE A 424 -24.60 -4.74 2.82
CA ILE A 424 -25.71 -3.81 3.10
C ILE A 424 -26.94 -4.15 2.23
N LEU A 425 -26.75 -4.50 0.95
CA LEU A 425 -27.86 -4.94 0.08
C LEU A 425 -28.48 -6.28 0.53
N LEU A 426 -27.69 -7.23 1.03
CA LEU A 426 -28.18 -8.49 1.60
C LEU A 426 -29.01 -8.25 2.88
N ALA A 427 -28.58 -7.33 3.73
CA ALA A 427 -29.35 -6.92 4.90
C ALA A 427 -30.63 -6.17 4.52
N LEU A 428 -30.58 -5.32 3.48
CA LEU A 428 -31.77 -4.66 2.93
C LEU A 428 -32.79 -5.69 2.40
N LEU A 429 -32.31 -6.71 1.68
CA LEU A 429 -33.15 -7.82 1.22
C LEU A 429 -33.80 -8.55 2.40
N ALA A 430 -33.04 -8.80 3.48
CA ALA A 430 -33.59 -9.41 4.69
C ALA A 430 -34.75 -8.59 5.29
N GLU A 431 -34.60 -7.27 5.40
CA GLU A 431 -35.66 -6.39 5.91
C GLU A 431 -36.88 -6.34 4.99
N GLN A 432 -36.68 -6.34 3.67
CA GLN A 432 -37.78 -6.42 2.72
C GLN A 432 -38.58 -7.72 2.90
N LEU A 433 -37.90 -8.85 3.09
CA LEU A 433 -38.55 -10.15 3.33
C LEU A 433 -39.27 -10.20 4.69
N LEU A 434 -38.69 -9.63 5.75
CA LEU A 434 -39.33 -9.49 7.07
C LEU A 434 -40.58 -8.61 7.03
N SER A 435 -40.55 -7.52 6.26
CA SER A 435 -41.71 -6.64 6.09
C SER A 435 -42.83 -7.34 5.32
N VAL A 436 -42.49 -8.08 4.25
CA VAL A 436 -43.47 -8.87 3.50
C VAL A 436 -44.12 -9.92 4.41
N HIS A 437 -43.36 -10.53 5.32
CA HIS A 437 -43.91 -11.48 6.28
C HIS A 437 -44.89 -10.84 7.29
N SER A 438 -44.52 -9.69 7.86
CA SER A 438 -45.26 -9.07 8.97
C SER A 438 -46.44 -8.21 8.52
N THR A 439 -46.28 -7.48 7.42
CA THR A 439 -47.29 -6.51 6.93
C THR A 439 -47.90 -6.87 5.58
N GLY A 440 -47.33 -7.87 4.89
CA GLY A 440 -47.66 -8.16 3.50
C GLY A 440 -47.09 -7.14 2.51
N LEU A 441 -46.51 -6.01 2.96
CA LEU A 441 -46.03 -4.94 2.10
C LEU A 441 -44.51 -4.98 1.95
N CYS A 442 -44.04 -4.82 0.71
CA CYS A 442 -42.62 -4.66 0.42
C CYS A 442 -42.19 -3.19 0.59
N LEU A 443 -41.25 -2.96 1.50
CA LEU A 443 -40.72 -1.63 1.80
C LEU A 443 -40.00 -1.02 0.59
N ASN A 444 -40.12 0.30 0.48
CA ASN A 444 -39.27 1.09 -0.42
C ASN A 444 -37.80 0.94 -0.04
N PHE A 445 -36.91 1.00 -1.03
CA PHE A 445 -35.47 0.81 -0.86
C PHE A 445 -34.89 1.69 0.28
N ASN A 446 -35.19 2.99 0.28
CA ASN A 446 -34.65 3.92 1.28
C ASN A 446 -35.18 3.64 2.69
N TRP A 447 -36.44 3.22 2.83
CA TRP A 447 -37.01 2.84 4.12
C TRP A 447 -36.45 1.51 4.62
N ALA A 448 -36.25 0.54 3.72
CA ALA A 448 -35.61 -0.72 4.06
C ALA A 448 -34.16 -0.50 4.51
N LEU A 449 -33.43 0.42 3.87
CA LEU A 449 -32.07 0.80 4.26
C LEU A 449 -32.01 1.42 5.67
N GLN A 450 -32.95 2.33 5.98
CA GLN A 450 -33.03 2.93 7.32
C GLN A 450 -33.38 1.91 8.40
N LYS A 451 -34.26 0.96 8.10
CA LYS A 451 -34.72 -0.07 9.06
C LYS A 451 -33.70 -1.18 9.29
N ALA A 452 -32.77 -1.41 8.36
CA ALA A 452 -31.84 -2.53 8.46
C ALA A 452 -30.84 -2.45 9.62
N GLU A 453 -30.63 -1.29 10.26
CA GLU A 453 -29.78 -1.16 11.47
C GLU A 453 -28.48 -1.99 11.41
N THR A 454 -27.73 -1.87 10.32
CA THR A 454 -26.59 -2.77 10.02
C THR A 454 -25.28 -2.36 10.68
N PHE A 455 -25.24 -1.20 11.34
CA PHE A 455 -24.00 -0.61 11.85
C PHE A 455 -23.28 -1.53 12.84
N LEU A 456 -23.94 -1.94 13.94
CA LEU A 456 -23.32 -2.73 15.00
C LEU A 456 -22.83 -4.10 14.49
N GLU A 457 -23.64 -4.73 13.64
CA GLU A 457 -23.37 -6.05 13.06
C GLU A 457 -22.17 -6.02 12.09
N LEU A 458 -22.16 -5.08 11.14
CA LEU A 458 -21.14 -5.01 10.08
C LEU A 458 -19.86 -4.28 10.49
N THR A 459 -19.82 -3.67 11.68
CA THR A 459 -18.63 -2.98 12.20
C THR A 459 -18.13 -3.64 13.47
N LEU A 460 -18.76 -3.40 14.63
CA LEU A 460 -18.29 -3.84 15.93
C LEU A 460 -18.28 -5.37 16.08
N LEU A 461 -19.39 -6.03 15.76
CA LEU A 461 -19.48 -7.50 15.88
C LEU A 461 -18.49 -8.18 14.94
N SER A 462 -18.35 -7.67 13.71
CA SER A 462 -17.37 -8.20 12.76
C SER A 462 -15.92 -7.98 13.18
N SER A 463 -15.62 -6.85 13.85
CA SER A 463 -14.29 -6.57 14.43
C SER A 463 -13.99 -7.53 15.59
N ALA A 464 -14.97 -7.74 16.47
CA ALA A 464 -14.84 -8.68 17.59
C ALA A 464 -14.65 -10.11 17.08
N ALA A 465 -15.45 -10.53 16.10
CA ALA A 465 -15.34 -11.85 15.49
C ALA A 465 -13.96 -12.04 14.83
N GLU A 466 -13.45 -11.07 14.08
CA GLU A 466 -12.09 -11.15 13.55
C GLU A 466 -11.05 -11.29 14.67
N TYR A 467 -11.12 -10.46 15.71
CA TYR A 467 -10.15 -10.49 16.81
C TYR A 467 -10.16 -11.84 17.56
N PHE A 468 -11.34 -12.36 17.93
CA PHE A 468 -11.45 -13.60 18.70
C PHE A 468 -11.13 -14.84 17.86
N PHE A 469 -11.55 -14.87 16.59
CA PHE A 469 -11.37 -16.05 15.73
C PHE A 469 -10.10 -16.00 14.87
N ARG A 470 -9.29 -14.92 14.92
CA ARG A 470 -8.03 -14.83 14.15
C ARG A 470 -7.08 -15.99 14.46
N SER A 471 -6.84 -16.26 15.74
CA SER A 471 -5.95 -17.36 16.17
C SER A 471 -6.45 -18.72 15.66
N LEU A 472 -7.77 -18.95 15.74
CA LEU A 472 -8.39 -20.19 15.29
C LEU A 472 -8.33 -20.34 13.77
N SER A 473 -8.50 -19.24 13.03
CA SER A 473 -8.39 -19.19 11.57
C SER A 473 -6.99 -19.52 11.08
N GLU A 474 -5.94 -19.06 11.79
CA GLU A 474 -4.54 -19.29 11.41
C GLU A 474 -4.09 -20.74 11.65
N GLU A 475 -4.61 -21.40 12.70
CA GLU A 475 -4.21 -22.77 13.04
C GLU A 475 -5.04 -23.87 12.33
N VAL A 476 -6.34 -23.67 12.17
CA VAL A 476 -7.28 -24.74 11.79
C VAL A 476 -7.62 -24.71 10.30
N GLY A 477 -7.45 -23.58 9.60
CA GLY A 477 -7.62 -23.46 8.15
C GLY A 477 -9.04 -23.69 7.59
N ILE A 478 -10.02 -24.07 8.41
CA ILE A 478 -11.40 -24.37 7.98
C ILE A 478 -12.16 -23.12 7.52
N LEU A 479 -11.90 -21.96 8.14
CA LEU A 479 -12.49 -20.67 7.78
C LEU A 479 -11.42 -19.59 7.78
N ALA A 480 -10.78 -19.36 6.62
CA ALA A 480 -9.79 -18.31 6.48
C ALA A 480 -10.46 -16.93 6.46
N LEU A 481 -10.55 -16.27 7.62
CA LEU A 481 -11.00 -14.88 7.73
C LEU A 481 -10.05 -13.96 6.96
N ASP A 482 -10.60 -12.90 6.36
CA ASP A 482 -9.77 -11.91 5.67
C ASP A 482 -9.17 -10.94 6.69
N ASN A 483 -7.85 -10.81 6.69
CA ASN A 483 -7.13 -9.83 7.50
C ASN A 483 -7.13 -8.47 6.78
N LEU A 484 -7.73 -7.46 7.40
CA LEU A 484 -7.80 -6.10 6.83
C LEU A 484 -6.44 -5.36 6.84
N GLY A 485 -5.40 -5.97 7.44
CA GLY A 485 -4.05 -5.43 7.50
C GLY A 485 -3.88 -4.35 8.57
N THR A 486 -4.64 -4.45 9.66
CA THR A 486 -4.63 -3.54 10.81
C THR A 486 -3.82 -4.13 11.97
N SER A 487 -3.04 -3.30 12.65
CA SER A 487 -2.20 -3.70 13.79
C SER A 487 -2.98 -3.81 15.10
N GLY A 488 -4.02 -3.00 15.30
CA GLY A 488 -4.81 -2.95 16.54
C GLY A 488 -6.32 -3.10 16.35
N LEU A 489 -7.02 -3.43 17.45
CA LEU A 489 -8.48 -3.57 17.49
C LEU A 489 -9.18 -2.25 17.12
N TRP A 490 -8.75 -1.13 17.71
CA TRP A 490 -9.36 0.18 17.46
C TRP A 490 -9.17 0.67 16.03
N GLU A 491 -8.02 0.35 15.43
CA GLU A 491 -7.76 0.64 14.02
C GLU A 491 -8.70 -0.16 13.12
N ASN A 492 -8.88 -1.45 13.43
CA ASN A 492 -9.82 -2.32 12.72
C ASN A 492 -11.25 -1.76 12.81
N VAL A 493 -11.72 -1.44 14.01
CA VAL A 493 -13.03 -0.83 14.22
C VAL A 493 -13.17 0.47 13.40
N THR A 494 -12.19 1.36 13.50
CA THR A 494 -12.23 2.65 12.79
C THR A 494 -12.27 2.46 11.28
N LEU A 495 -11.46 1.54 10.75
CA LEU A 495 -11.43 1.22 9.33
C LEU A 495 -12.76 0.63 8.86
N ARG A 496 -13.33 -0.33 9.60
CA ARG A 496 -14.64 -0.94 9.27
C ARG A 496 -15.77 0.08 9.33
N VAL A 497 -15.75 1.00 10.30
CA VAL A 497 -16.70 2.12 10.35
C VAL A 497 -16.56 3.01 9.12
N ALA A 498 -15.33 3.38 8.72
CA ALA A 498 -15.11 4.19 7.52
C ALA A 498 -15.59 3.48 6.25
N LEU A 499 -15.26 2.20 6.08
CA LEU A 499 -15.72 1.37 4.95
C LEU A 499 -17.24 1.22 4.93
N TYR A 500 -17.86 1.03 6.09
CA TYR A 500 -19.31 0.99 6.24
C TYR A 500 -19.96 2.31 5.83
N CYS A 501 -19.44 3.46 6.27
CA CYS A 501 -19.96 4.77 5.89
C CYS A 501 -19.87 5.00 4.37
N ILE A 502 -18.73 4.66 3.77
CA ILE A 502 -18.54 4.76 2.30
C ILE A 502 -19.49 3.82 1.57
N GLY A 503 -19.59 2.56 2.02
CA GLY A 503 -20.48 1.55 1.44
C GLY A 503 -21.96 1.95 1.56
N CYS A 504 -22.37 2.47 2.70
CA CYS A 504 -23.74 2.95 2.93
C CYS A 504 -24.07 4.14 2.03
N GLY A 505 -23.14 5.10 1.90
CA GLY A 505 -23.27 6.22 0.95
C GLY A 505 -23.36 5.74 -0.50
N ALA A 506 -22.52 4.79 -0.90
CA ALA A 506 -22.52 4.21 -2.24
C ALA A 506 -23.83 3.46 -2.54
N VAL A 507 -24.31 2.63 -1.60
CA VAL A 507 -25.59 1.90 -1.73
C VAL A 507 -26.78 2.87 -1.77
N PHE A 508 -26.77 3.92 -0.96
CA PHE A 508 -27.81 4.94 -1.00
C PHE A 508 -27.87 5.65 -2.36
N VAL A 509 -26.73 6.12 -2.87
CA VAL A 509 -26.66 6.82 -4.16
C VAL A 509 -26.99 5.89 -5.32
N LEU A 510 -26.29 4.76 -5.44
CA LEU A 510 -26.52 3.80 -6.54
C LEU A 510 -27.92 3.21 -6.47
N GLY A 511 -28.37 2.78 -5.29
CA GLY A 511 -29.70 2.21 -5.10
C GLY A 511 -30.82 3.20 -5.39
N SER A 512 -30.66 4.47 -4.99
CA SER A 512 -31.61 5.53 -5.35
C SER A 512 -31.62 5.81 -6.86
N LEU A 513 -30.46 5.82 -7.52
CA LEU A 513 -30.38 5.98 -8.98
C LEU A 513 -31.08 4.82 -9.71
N PHE A 514 -30.87 3.57 -9.29
CA PHE A 514 -31.57 2.41 -9.85
C PHE A 514 -33.09 2.46 -9.60
N MET A 515 -33.52 2.84 -8.39
CA MET A 515 -34.94 3.00 -8.05
C MET A 515 -35.61 4.08 -8.91
N VAL A 516 -35.05 5.28 -8.94
CA VAL A 516 -35.60 6.41 -9.71
C VAL A 516 -35.56 6.12 -11.20
N GLY A 517 -34.46 5.56 -11.70
CA GLY A 517 -34.33 5.15 -13.10
C GLY A 517 -35.40 4.14 -13.51
N THR A 518 -35.54 3.04 -12.75
CA THR A 518 -36.55 2.01 -13.07
C THR A 518 -37.98 2.54 -12.99
N TYR A 519 -38.26 3.45 -12.06
CA TYR A 519 -39.57 4.11 -11.97
C TYR A 519 -39.85 5.03 -13.17
N ILE A 520 -38.90 5.88 -13.57
CA ILE A 520 -39.03 6.77 -14.73
C ILE A 520 -39.20 5.95 -16.01
N PHE A 521 -38.34 4.95 -16.25
CA PHE A 521 -38.48 4.07 -17.41
C PHE A 521 -39.80 3.30 -17.37
N GLY A 522 -40.26 2.87 -16.20
CA GLY A 522 -41.56 2.23 -16.02
C GLY A 522 -42.72 3.13 -16.44
N ILE A 523 -42.70 4.41 -16.07
CA ILE A 523 -43.71 5.40 -16.50
C ILE A 523 -43.69 5.58 -18.02
N VAL A 524 -42.50 5.75 -18.61
CA VAL A 524 -42.33 5.94 -20.06
C VAL A 524 -42.89 4.73 -20.81
N VAL A 525 -42.50 3.51 -20.39
CA VAL A 525 -42.98 2.26 -20.99
C VAL A 525 -44.49 2.09 -20.82
N ASN A 526 -45.05 2.43 -19.65
CA ASN A 526 -46.49 2.36 -19.46
C ASN A 526 -47.24 3.33 -20.40
N ARG A 527 -46.75 4.57 -20.55
CA ARG A 527 -47.35 5.57 -21.47
C ARG A 527 -47.26 5.11 -22.93
N THR A 528 -46.13 4.58 -23.36
CA THR A 528 -45.97 4.08 -24.75
C THR A 528 -46.84 2.86 -25.00
N LEU A 529 -46.96 1.93 -24.03
CA LEU A 529 -47.84 0.78 -24.15
C LEU A 529 -49.32 1.18 -24.24
N VAL A 530 -49.76 2.14 -23.42
CA VAL A 530 -51.14 2.68 -23.50
C VAL A 530 -51.38 3.38 -24.83
N ALA A 531 -50.39 4.12 -25.36
CA ALA A 531 -50.49 4.77 -26.66
C ALA A 531 -50.56 3.77 -27.84
N LEU A 532 -49.84 2.65 -27.76
CA LEU A 532 -49.76 1.66 -28.84
C LEU A 532 -50.93 0.66 -28.83
N ARG A 533 -51.36 0.19 -27.65
CA ARG A 533 -52.35 -0.90 -27.51
C ARG A 533 -53.73 -0.44 -27.02
N GLY A 534 -53.90 0.84 -26.74
CA GLY A 534 -55.09 1.35 -26.04
C GLY A 534 -55.12 0.90 -24.57
N VAL A 535 -56.20 1.25 -23.85
CA VAL A 535 -56.37 0.84 -22.45
C VAL A 535 -56.70 -0.65 -22.39
N GLU A 536 -55.68 -1.50 -22.41
CA GLU A 536 -55.84 -2.93 -22.16
C GLU A 536 -56.33 -3.15 -20.71
N LYS A 537 -57.44 -3.89 -20.54
CA LYS A 537 -57.81 -4.44 -19.23
C LYS A 537 -56.67 -5.35 -18.78
N ILE A 538 -55.99 -4.94 -17.72
CA ILE A 538 -54.88 -5.69 -17.12
C ILE A 538 -55.47 -6.98 -16.51
N SER A 539 -55.51 -8.05 -17.29
CA SER A 539 -55.89 -9.38 -16.80
C SER A 539 -54.82 -9.88 -15.83
N PRO A 540 -55.18 -10.38 -14.64
CA PRO A 540 -54.22 -10.97 -13.72
C PRO A 540 -53.48 -12.12 -14.41
N PRO A 541 -52.18 -12.33 -14.14
CA PRO A 541 -51.46 -13.44 -14.71
C PRO A 541 -52.20 -14.74 -14.37
N GLY A 542 -52.47 -15.57 -15.38
CA GLY A 542 -53.07 -16.89 -15.16
C GLY A 542 -52.19 -17.71 -14.23
N LYS A 543 -52.80 -18.48 -13.33
CA LYS A 543 -52.14 -19.38 -12.35
C LYS A 543 -51.46 -20.58 -13.04
N ARG A 544 -50.56 -20.34 -14.00
CA ARG A 544 -49.69 -21.39 -14.54
C ARG A 544 -48.43 -21.46 -13.67
N PRO A 545 -48.03 -22.65 -13.21
CA PRO A 545 -46.97 -22.79 -12.19
C PRO A 545 -45.59 -22.39 -12.72
N LEU A 546 -45.29 -22.70 -14.00
CA LEU A 546 -44.04 -22.35 -14.65
C LEU A 546 -44.32 -21.97 -16.10
N SER A 547 -43.83 -20.80 -16.51
CA SER A 547 -43.91 -20.38 -17.92
C SER A 547 -42.77 -21.04 -18.72
N PRO A 548 -43.08 -21.77 -19.83
CA PRO A 548 -42.06 -22.44 -20.63
C PRO A 548 -41.07 -21.45 -21.27
N ALA A 549 -41.53 -20.23 -21.57
CA ALA A 549 -40.67 -19.17 -22.12
C ALA A 549 -39.54 -18.76 -21.17
N VAL A 550 -39.81 -18.68 -19.85
CA VAL A 550 -38.78 -18.34 -18.86
C VAL A 550 -37.79 -19.49 -18.70
N LEU A 551 -38.26 -20.74 -18.72
CA LEU A 551 -37.39 -21.92 -18.66
C LEU A 551 -36.48 -22.02 -19.89
N LEU A 552 -37.00 -21.76 -21.09
CA LEU A 552 -36.21 -21.71 -22.33
C LEU A 552 -35.18 -20.57 -22.32
N LEU A 553 -35.54 -19.42 -21.74
CA LEU A 553 -34.61 -18.29 -21.61
C LEU A 553 -33.46 -18.63 -20.66
N VAL A 554 -33.76 -19.20 -19.50
CA VAL A 554 -32.75 -19.59 -18.51
C VAL A 554 -31.88 -20.74 -19.04
N SER A 555 -32.44 -21.72 -19.74
CA SER A 555 -31.64 -22.77 -20.37
C SER A 555 -30.72 -22.22 -21.47
N GLY A 556 -31.18 -21.23 -22.25
CA GLY A 556 -30.34 -20.52 -23.21
C GLY A 556 -29.19 -19.75 -22.55
N LEU A 557 -29.43 -19.09 -21.42
CA LEU A 557 -28.38 -18.41 -20.65
C LEU A 557 -27.40 -19.39 -19.99
N LEU A 558 -27.88 -20.54 -19.50
CA LEU A 558 -27.01 -21.61 -19.01
C LEU A 558 -26.14 -22.18 -20.13
N LEU A 559 -26.71 -22.42 -21.31
CA LEU A 559 -25.92 -22.82 -22.48
C LEU A 559 -24.87 -21.76 -22.83
N LEU A 560 -25.22 -20.48 -22.72
CA LEU A 560 -24.29 -19.38 -22.94
C LEU A 560 -23.12 -19.40 -21.93
N THR A 561 -23.31 -19.81 -20.67
CA THR A 561 -22.19 -19.98 -19.71
C THR A 561 -21.21 -21.08 -20.12
N VAL A 562 -21.66 -22.08 -20.88
CA VAL A 562 -20.82 -23.20 -21.35
C VAL A 562 -20.11 -22.84 -22.66
N VAL A 563 -20.83 -22.16 -23.55
CA VAL A 563 -20.34 -21.76 -24.89
C VAL A 563 -19.46 -20.50 -24.84
N SER A 564 -19.63 -19.65 -23.82
CA SER A 564 -18.86 -18.43 -23.60
C SER A 564 -18.27 -18.40 -22.18
N CYS A 565 -17.82 -17.24 -21.70
CA CYS A 565 -17.45 -17.10 -20.28
C CYS A 565 -18.69 -16.81 -19.43
N ALA A 566 -18.70 -17.27 -18.17
CA ALA A 566 -19.84 -17.14 -17.28
C ALA A 566 -20.25 -15.67 -17.07
N ALA A 567 -19.27 -14.76 -17.08
CA ALA A 567 -19.51 -13.33 -16.96
C ALA A 567 -20.38 -12.77 -18.11
N VAL A 568 -20.18 -13.20 -19.37
CA VAL A 568 -21.00 -12.74 -20.50
C VAL A 568 -22.47 -13.12 -20.30
N ALA A 569 -22.73 -14.35 -19.85
CA ALA A 569 -24.09 -14.77 -19.52
C ALA A 569 -24.71 -13.95 -18.38
N LEU A 570 -23.91 -13.55 -17.37
CA LEU A 570 -24.37 -12.66 -16.31
C LEU A 570 -24.70 -11.24 -16.80
N PHE A 571 -23.94 -10.68 -17.75
CA PHE A 571 -24.26 -9.37 -18.34
C PHE A 571 -25.52 -9.42 -19.21
N VAL A 572 -25.63 -10.44 -20.09
CA VAL A 572 -26.83 -10.63 -20.92
C VAL A 572 -28.06 -10.90 -20.05
N GLY A 573 -27.93 -11.82 -19.08
CA GLY A 573 -28.98 -12.10 -18.10
C GLY A 573 -29.36 -10.88 -17.26
N GLY A 574 -28.38 -10.07 -16.85
CA GLY A 574 -28.61 -8.82 -16.13
C GLY A 574 -29.37 -7.78 -16.93
N ALA A 575 -29.07 -7.63 -18.23
CA ALA A 575 -29.82 -6.75 -19.13
C ALA A 575 -31.27 -7.21 -19.30
N LEU A 576 -31.49 -8.52 -19.50
CA LEU A 576 -32.83 -9.10 -19.57
C LEU A 576 -33.61 -8.94 -18.26
N PHE A 577 -32.92 -9.11 -17.12
CA PHE A 577 -33.51 -8.92 -15.80
C PHE A 577 -33.91 -7.44 -15.59
N ALA A 578 -33.07 -6.49 -15.98
CA ALA A 578 -33.39 -5.06 -15.91
C ALA A 578 -34.61 -4.69 -16.75
N ILE A 579 -34.68 -5.16 -18.01
CA ILE A 579 -35.84 -4.96 -18.88
C ILE A 579 -37.11 -5.51 -18.23
N ARG A 580 -37.02 -6.73 -17.67
CA ARG A 580 -38.13 -7.37 -16.98
C ARG A 580 -38.60 -6.57 -15.76
N VAL A 581 -37.68 -6.09 -14.92
CA VAL A 581 -38.01 -5.28 -13.73
C VAL A 581 -38.69 -3.97 -14.13
N VAL A 582 -38.25 -3.31 -15.20
CA VAL A 582 -38.90 -2.11 -15.73
C VAL A 582 -40.32 -2.41 -16.21
N LEU A 583 -40.53 -3.50 -16.96
CA LEU A 583 -41.86 -3.93 -17.40
C LEU A 583 -42.79 -4.27 -16.22
N GLN A 584 -42.25 -4.92 -15.19
CA GLN A 584 -42.98 -5.23 -13.96
C GLN A 584 -43.34 -3.96 -13.18
N CYS A 585 -42.40 -3.02 -13.07
CA CYS A 585 -42.63 -1.71 -12.46
C CYS A 585 -43.71 -0.91 -13.22
N ALA A 586 -43.66 -0.87 -14.55
CA ALA A 586 -44.66 -0.21 -15.39
C ALA A 586 -46.08 -0.72 -15.09
N ARG A 587 -46.24 -2.05 -15.03
CA ARG A 587 -47.53 -2.69 -14.76
C ARG A 587 -47.99 -2.46 -13.32
N GLN A 588 -47.10 -2.63 -12.34
CA GLN A 588 -47.46 -2.62 -10.92
C GLN A 588 -47.65 -1.21 -10.36
N SER A 589 -46.88 -0.23 -10.82
CA SER A 589 -47.07 1.18 -10.44
C SER A 589 -48.41 1.73 -10.95
N ALA A 590 -48.82 1.36 -12.16
CA ALA A 590 -50.13 1.71 -12.71
C ALA A 590 -51.28 1.09 -11.89
N LEU A 591 -51.09 -0.12 -11.36
CA LEU A 591 -52.04 -0.77 -10.46
C LEU A 591 -52.05 -0.12 -9.06
N GLU A 592 -50.88 0.23 -8.52
CA GLU A 592 -50.71 0.92 -7.24
C GLU A 592 -51.46 2.26 -7.23
N HIS A 593 -51.35 3.05 -8.30
CA HIS A 593 -52.10 4.31 -8.43
C HIS A 593 -53.62 4.12 -8.49
N ARG A 594 -54.12 2.96 -8.92
CA ARG A 594 -55.56 2.68 -9.03
C ARG A 594 -56.14 2.04 -7.77
N ARG A 595 -55.41 1.13 -7.13
CA ARG A 595 -55.91 0.27 -6.04
C ARG A 595 -55.24 0.55 -4.69
N GLY A 596 -54.25 1.43 -4.65
CA GLY A 596 -53.40 1.64 -3.49
C GLY A 596 -52.28 0.60 -3.36
N PRO A 597 -51.38 0.79 -2.38
CA PRO A 597 -50.28 -0.14 -2.12
C PRO A 597 -50.79 -1.48 -1.60
N SER A 598 -50.45 -2.56 -2.28
CA SER A 598 -50.70 -3.93 -1.87
C SER A 598 -49.45 -4.79 -2.04
N SER A 599 -49.52 -6.01 -1.51
CA SER A 599 -48.45 -7.00 -1.63
C SER A 599 -48.10 -7.33 -3.08
N GLU A 600 -49.10 -7.30 -3.98
CA GLU A 600 -48.92 -7.52 -5.41
C GLU A 600 -48.35 -6.30 -6.16
N THR A 601 -48.63 -5.07 -5.70
CA THR A 601 -48.14 -3.86 -6.37
C THR A 601 -46.71 -3.48 -5.95
N GLY A 602 -46.27 -3.90 -4.76
CA GLY A 602 -44.91 -3.65 -4.26
C GLY A 602 -43.85 -4.66 -4.73
N SER A 603 -44.23 -5.67 -5.50
CA SER A 603 -43.38 -6.85 -5.74
C SER A 603 -42.13 -6.56 -6.59
N TRP A 604 -42.18 -5.55 -7.46
CA TRP A 604 -41.03 -5.08 -8.25
C TRP A 604 -39.89 -4.51 -7.38
N ARG A 605 -40.18 -4.01 -6.17
CA ARG A 605 -39.18 -3.43 -5.25
C ARG A 605 -38.20 -4.50 -4.74
N LEU A 606 -38.69 -5.70 -4.46
CA LEU A 606 -37.88 -6.86 -4.10
C LEU A 606 -37.01 -7.32 -5.28
N GLN A 607 -37.62 -7.41 -6.48
CA GLN A 607 -36.92 -7.81 -7.70
C GLN A 607 -35.81 -6.82 -8.08
N LEU A 608 -36.00 -5.53 -7.79
CA LEU A 608 -34.94 -4.53 -7.97
C LEU A 608 -33.76 -4.77 -7.02
N CYS A 609 -34.00 -5.13 -5.75
CA CYS A 609 -32.93 -5.45 -4.82
C CYS A 609 -32.12 -6.69 -5.29
N LEU A 610 -32.81 -7.72 -5.77
CA LEU A 610 -32.18 -8.91 -6.36
C LEU A 610 -31.38 -8.56 -7.61
N LEU A 611 -31.90 -7.68 -8.49
CA LEU A 611 -31.17 -7.17 -9.64
C LEU A 611 -29.90 -6.41 -9.22
N GLN A 612 -29.96 -5.56 -8.19
CA GLN A 612 -28.76 -4.84 -7.72
C GLN A 612 -27.68 -5.81 -7.21
N LEU A 613 -28.07 -6.85 -6.45
CA LEU A 613 -27.16 -7.91 -6.01
C LEU A 613 -26.55 -8.66 -7.21
N TRP A 614 -27.35 -8.98 -8.23
CA TRP A 614 -26.87 -9.58 -9.48
C TRP A 614 -25.83 -8.69 -10.18
N LEU A 615 -26.11 -7.39 -10.30
CA LEU A 615 -25.24 -6.44 -11.01
C LEU A 615 -23.87 -6.31 -10.33
N TRP A 616 -23.78 -6.45 -9.00
CA TRP A 616 -22.49 -6.51 -8.30
C TRP A 616 -21.67 -7.73 -8.70
N VAL A 617 -22.28 -8.91 -8.84
CA VAL A 617 -21.58 -10.12 -9.31
C VAL A 617 -21.14 -9.97 -10.77
N ALA A 618 -22.00 -9.41 -11.63
CA ALA A 618 -21.65 -9.12 -13.01
C ALA A 618 -20.48 -8.11 -13.10
N ALA A 619 -20.47 -7.07 -12.27
CA ALA A 619 -19.40 -6.07 -12.22
C ALA A 619 -18.04 -6.67 -11.84
N LEU A 620 -18.01 -7.62 -10.90
CA LEU A 620 -16.78 -8.37 -10.57
C LEU A 620 -16.27 -9.20 -11.75
N GLY A 621 -17.17 -9.68 -12.63
CA GLY A 621 -16.83 -10.40 -13.85
C GLY A 621 -16.46 -9.52 -15.06
N LEU A 622 -16.54 -8.19 -14.94
CA LEU A 622 -16.25 -7.26 -16.05
C LEU A 622 -14.86 -7.47 -16.69
N PRO A 623 -13.77 -7.65 -15.93
CA PRO A 623 -12.45 -7.91 -16.52
C PRO A 623 -12.44 -9.15 -17.41
N SER A 624 -13.12 -10.22 -16.99
CA SER A 624 -13.23 -11.47 -17.76
C SER A 624 -13.96 -11.25 -19.08
N VAL A 625 -15.01 -10.42 -19.10
CA VAL A 625 -15.73 -10.05 -20.34
C VAL A 625 -14.83 -9.24 -21.28
N LEU A 626 -14.11 -8.24 -20.76
CA LEU A 626 -13.23 -7.41 -21.58
C LEU A 626 -12.11 -8.23 -22.23
N VAL A 627 -11.52 -9.17 -21.49
CA VAL A 627 -10.51 -10.09 -22.01
C VAL A 627 -11.10 -11.02 -23.07
N TRP A 628 -12.28 -11.60 -22.81
CA TRP A 628 -12.97 -12.46 -23.77
C TRP A 628 -13.31 -11.72 -25.07
N LEU A 629 -13.86 -10.50 -24.98
CA LEU A 629 -14.16 -9.66 -26.15
C LEU A 629 -12.92 -9.36 -26.99
N ARG A 630 -11.76 -9.17 -26.34
CA ARG A 630 -10.49 -8.91 -27.02
C ARG A 630 -9.89 -10.17 -27.66
N ALA A 631 -10.01 -11.31 -27.01
CA ALA A 631 -9.47 -12.59 -27.50
C ALA A 631 -10.32 -13.15 -28.67
N GLY A 632 -11.59 -12.76 -28.75
CA GLY A 632 -12.53 -13.21 -29.76
C GLY A 632 -13.17 -14.56 -29.42
N PRO A 633 -14.33 -14.88 -30.03
CA PRO A 633 -15.14 -16.06 -29.70
C PRO A 633 -14.48 -17.42 -30.07
N LEU A 634 -13.34 -17.40 -30.77
CA LEU A 634 -12.58 -18.58 -31.18
C LEU A 634 -11.46 -18.97 -30.20
N SER A 635 -11.25 -18.21 -29.12
CA SER A 635 -10.27 -18.58 -28.09
C SER A 635 -10.67 -19.89 -27.38
N PRO A 636 -9.71 -20.74 -26.96
CA PRO A 636 -10.03 -22.03 -26.32
C PRO A 636 -10.99 -21.83 -25.14
N LEU A 637 -12.11 -22.55 -25.20
CA LEU A 637 -13.26 -22.44 -24.31
C LEU A 637 -12.85 -22.67 -22.84
N PRO A 638 -12.98 -21.66 -21.96
CA PRO A 638 -12.67 -21.82 -20.54
C PRO A 638 -13.82 -22.47 -19.74
N GLY A 639 -14.92 -22.92 -20.38
CA GLY A 639 -16.20 -23.20 -19.71
C GLY A 639 -16.17 -24.15 -18.49
N ILE A 640 -15.19 -25.04 -18.38
CA ILE A 640 -15.02 -25.94 -17.21
C ILE A 640 -13.99 -25.38 -16.20
N ALA A 641 -13.11 -24.49 -16.64
CA ALA A 641 -12.07 -23.86 -15.84
C ALA A 641 -12.41 -22.41 -15.42
N ASP A 642 -13.63 -21.93 -15.68
CA ASP A 642 -14.09 -20.60 -15.26
C ASP A 642 -14.54 -20.63 -13.78
N PRO A 643 -13.84 -19.92 -12.88
CA PRO A 643 -14.14 -19.87 -11.45
C PRO A 643 -15.50 -19.25 -11.13
N LEU A 644 -16.02 -18.39 -12.02
CA LEU A 644 -17.32 -17.74 -11.87
C LEU A 644 -18.47 -18.64 -12.34
N MET A 645 -18.19 -19.73 -13.07
CA MET A 645 -19.21 -20.60 -13.64
C MET A 645 -20.12 -21.23 -12.58
N PRO A 646 -19.63 -21.86 -11.48
CA PRO A 646 -20.52 -22.42 -10.47
C PRO A 646 -21.49 -21.40 -9.84
N PRO A 647 -21.05 -20.25 -9.29
CA PRO A 647 -21.97 -19.27 -8.72
C PRO A 647 -22.88 -18.64 -9.78
N ALA A 648 -22.42 -18.45 -11.03
CA ALA A 648 -23.26 -17.95 -12.11
C ALA A 648 -24.37 -18.95 -12.50
N ALA A 649 -24.06 -20.24 -12.55
CA ALA A 649 -25.04 -21.29 -12.82
C ALA A 649 -26.11 -21.34 -11.73
N PHE A 650 -25.73 -21.27 -10.45
CA PHE A 650 -26.69 -21.19 -9.34
C PHE A 650 -27.53 -19.93 -9.40
N LEU A 651 -26.94 -18.77 -9.72
CA LEU A 651 -27.69 -17.52 -9.92
C LEU A 651 -28.73 -17.65 -11.03
N LEU A 652 -28.33 -18.20 -12.19
CA LEU A 652 -29.22 -18.42 -13.33
C LEU A 652 -30.34 -19.41 -13.01
N LEU A 653 -30.03 -20.52 -12.34
CA LEU A 653 -31.01 -21.51 -11.90
C LEU A 653 -32.03 -20.90 -10.92
N ALA A 654 -31.61 -20.04 -10.00
CA ALA A 654 -32.52 -19.32 -9.12
C ALA A 654 -33.55 -18.49 -9.92
N GLN A 655 -33.12 -17.87 -11.02
CA GLN A 655 -34.02 -17.08 -11.87
C GLN A 655 -35.07 -17.91 -12.61
N ALA A 656 -34.86 -19.22 -12.81
CA ALA A 656 -35.90 -20.09 -13.36
C ALA A 656 -37.20 -20.01 -12.54
N VAL A 657 -37.08 -19.73 -11.24
CA VAL A 657 -38.17 -19.52 -10.30
C VAL A 657 -38.49 -18.04 -10.13
N LEU A 658 -37.48 -17.21 -9.86
CA LEU A 658 -37.69 -15.80 -9.50
C LEU A 658 -38.23 -14.96 -10.67
N TRP A 659 -37.95 -15.38 -11.91
CA TRP A 659 -38.51 -14.80 -13.13
C TRP A 659 -39.87 -15.41 -13.50
N GLN A 660 -40.59 -16.05 -12.60
CA GLN A 660 -42.00 -16.36 -12.87
C GLN A 660 -42.90 -15.15 -12.60
N PRO A 661 -43.98 -14.94 -13.37
CA PRO A 661 -44.83 -13.76 -13.28
C PRO A 661 -45.61 -13.63 -11.96
N ALA A 662 -45.71 -14.73 -11.19
CA ALA A 662 -46.40 -14.78 -9.90
C ALA A 662 -45.46 -14.66 -8.68
N VAL A 663 -44.21 -14.23 -8.87
CA VAL A 663 -43.17 -14.14 -7.82
C VAL A 663 -42.76 -12.68 -7.56
N PRO A 664 -42.61 -12.26 -6.29
CA PRO A 664 -42.83 -13.01 -5.05
C PRO A 664 -44.30 -13.31 -4.74
N ASN A 665 -44.58 -14.52 -4.24
CA ASN A 665 -45.88 -14.94 -3.74
C ASN A 665 -46.12 -14.34 -2.34
N PRO A 666 -47.05 -13.39 -2.16
CA PRO A 666 -47.21 -12.68 -0.90
C PRO A 666 -47.69 -13.57 0.26
N HIS A 667 -48.35 -14.69 -0.04
CA HIS A 667 -48.84 -15.64 0.96
C HIS A 667 -47.86 -16.78 1.25
N GLY A 668 -46.62 -16.69 0.75
CA GLY A 668 -45.64 -17.74 0.93
C GLY A 668 -45.22 -17.95 2.38
N LEU A 669 -45.14 -19.21 2.79
CA LEU A 669 -44.56 -19.60 4.07
C LEU A 669 -43.05 -19.30 4.09
N HIS A 670 -42.48 -19.17 5.28
CA HIS A 670 -41.02 -19.12 5.52
C HIS A 670 -40.25 -17.87 5.07
N TYR A 671 -40.87 -16.69 4.92
CA TYR A 671 -40.11 -15.44 4.70
C TYR A 671 -39.16 -15.07 5.85
N ARG A 672 -39.57 -15.31 7.11
CA ARG A 672 -38.76 -15.02 8.31
C ARG A 672 -37.44 -15.80 8.36
N PRO A 673 -37.39 -17.14 8.20
CA PRO A 673 -36.11 -17.86 8.20
C PRO A 673 -35.22 -17.48 7.00
N VAL A 674 -35.78 -17.21 5.82
CA VAL A 674 -34.97 -16.76 4.66
C VAL A 674 -34.34 -15.39 4.92
N ALA A 675 -35.07 -14.48 5.58
CA ALA A 675 -34.51 -13.19 5.98
C ALA A 675 -33.33 -13.36 6.96
N TRP A 676 -33.45 -14.25 7.95
CA TRP A 676 -32.33 -14.57 8.84
C TRP A 676 -31.12 -15.15 8.11
N VAL A 677 -31.35 -16.01 7.11
CA VAL A 677 -30.27 -16.50 6.25
C VAL A 677 -29.60 -15.34 5.50
N CYS A 678 -30.37 -14.43 4.91
CA CYS A 678 -29.82 -13.25 4.22
C CYS A 678 -29.02 -12.34 5.17
N ARG A 679 -29.47 -12.19 6.43
CA ARG A 679 -28.76 -11.46 7.49
C ARG A 679 -27.41 -12.11 7.83
N ILE A 680 -27.39 -13.43 8.01
CA ILE A 680 -26.15 -14.20 8.23
C ILE A 680 -25.20 -14.07 7.04
N LEU A 681 -25.72 -14.13 5.81
CA LEU A 681 -24.90 -13.95 4.60
C LEU A 681 -24.31 -12.53 4.50
N SER A 682 -25.06 -11.51 4.94
CA SER A 682 -24.57 -10.13 5.06
C SER A 682 -23.36 -10.05 6.02
N PHE A 683 -23.49 -10.62 7.22
CA PHE A 683 -22.39 -10.70 8.18
C PHE A 683 -21.18 -11.49 7.65
N ALA A 684 -21.43 -12.65 7.05
CA ALA A 684 -20.38 -13.48 6.45
C ALA A 684 -19.64 -12.77 5.29
N CYS A 685 -20.34 -11.95 4.51
CA CYS A 685 -19.74 -11.18 3.42
C CYS A 685 -18.64 -10.22 3.94
N VAL A 686 -18.90 -9.51 5.03
CA VAL A 686 -17.93 -8.56 5.63
C VAL A 686 -16.77 -9.26 6.36
N LEU A 687 -16.92 -10.54 6.73
CA LEU A 687 -15.84 -11.33 7.33
C LEU A 687 -14.95 -12.03 6.32
N LEU A 688 -15.53 -12.53 5.22
CA LEU A 688 -14.86 -13.48 4.34
C LEU A 688 -14.43 -12.93 2.99
N SER A 689 -14.98 -11.78 2.58
CA SER A 689 -14.80 -11.24 1.23
C SER A 689 -14.18 -9.84 1.08
N PRO A 690 -13.80 -9.06 2.12
CA PRO A 690 -13.15 -7.76 1.92
C PRO A 690 -11.86 -7.81 1.08
N VAL A 691 -11.04 -8.86 1.23
CA VAL A 691 -9.78 -9.05 0.50
C VAL A 691 -9.96 -10.04 -0.65
N ARG A 692 -10.66 -11.16 -0.37
CA ARG A 692 -10.99 -12.22 -1.33
C ARG A 692 -12.38 -12.00 -1.93
N MET A 693 -12.50 -11.01 -2.81
CA MET A 693 -13.76 -10.61 -3.43
C MET A 693 -14.49 -11.73 -4.18
N TYR A 694 -13.79 -12.73 -4.71
CA TYR A 694 -14.45 -13.84 -5.43
C TYR A 694 -15.46 -14.60 -4.57
N ARG A 695 -15.36 -14.54 -3.24
CA ARG A 695 -16.31 -15.12 -2.29
C ARG A 695 -17.66 -14.37 -2.23
N VAL A 696 -17.75 -13.17 -2.81
CA VAL A 696 -19.03 -12.43 -2.93
C VAL A 696 -20.03 -13.17 -3.82
N ALA A 697 -19.57 -13.67 -4.98
CA ALA A 697 -20.44 -14.33 -5.95
C ALA A 697 -21.23 -15.54 -5.38
N PRO A 698 -20.59 -16.52 -4.68
CA PRO A 698 -21.33 -17.64 -4.10
C PRO A 698 -22.28 -17.20 -2.96
N LEU A 699 -21.95 -16.17 -2.17
CA LEU A 699 -22.85 -15.64 -1.14
C LEU A 699 -24.12 -15.03 -1.76
N VAL A 700 -23.97 -14.26 -2.84
CA VAL A 700 -25.11 -13.69 -3.57
C VAL A 700 -25.92 -14.78 -4.29
N ALA A 701 -25.26 -15.79 -4.85
CA ALA A 701 -25.92 -16.96 -5.45
C ALA A 701 -26.77 -17.72 -4.43
N LEU A 702 -26.23 -17.95 -3.23
CA LEU A 702 -26.94 -18.60 -2.14
C LEU A 702 -28.15 -17.78 -1.67
N ALA A 703 -28.04 -16.45 -1.59
CA ALA A 703 -29.18 -15.58 -1.29
C ALA A 703 -30.30 -15.69 -2.34
N HIS A 704 -29.97 -15.71 -3.63
CA HIS A 704 -30.97 -15.91 -4.69
C HIS A 704 -31.59 -17.30 -4.62
N MET A 705 -30.79 -18.34 -4.40
CA MET A 705 -31.26 -19.72 -4.30
C MET A 705 -32.17 -19.94 -3.10
N THR A 706 -31.90 -19.32 -1.95
CA THR A 706 -32.75 -19.45 -0.75
C THR A 706 -34.10 -18.76 -0.95
N VAL A 707 -34.13 -17.58 -1.59
CA VAL A 707 -35.37 -16.92 -1.98
C VAL A 707 -36.12 -17.76 -3.03
N ALA A 708 -35.44 -18.27 -4.06
CA ALA A 708 -36.05 -19.13 -5.07
C ALA A 708 -36.64 -20.41 -4.48
N LEU A 709 -35.92 -21.08 -3.59
CA LEU A 709 -36.38 -22.30 -2.91
C LEU A 709 -37.63 -22.02 -2.06
N GLN A 710 -37.65 -20.90 -1.35
CA GLN A 710 -38.82 -20.49 -0.57
C GLN A 710 -40.03 -20.24 -1.47
N GLN A 711 -39.85 -19.61 -2.64
CA GLN A 711 -40.92 -19.42 -3.60
C GLN A 711 -41.44 -20.76 -4.16
N LEU A 712 -40.55 -21.70 -4.48
CA LEU A 712 -40.93 -23.06 -4.91
C LEU A 712 -41.76 -23.81 -3.85
N LEU A 713 -41.34 -23.74 -2.59
CA LEU A 713 -42.05 -24.39 -1.48
C LEU A 713 -43.42 -23.74 -1.23
N SER A 714 -43.51 -22.41 -1.38
CA SER A 714 -44.77 -21.68 -1.22
C SER A 714 -45.87 -22.10 -2.20
N TRP A 715 -45.51 -22.61 -3.38
CA TRP A 715 -46.48 -23.08 -4.36
C TRP A 715 -47.09 -24.44 -4.01
N ARG A 716 -46.34 -25.31 -3.31
CA ARG A 716 -46.78 -26.67 -2.97
C ARG A 716 -47.76 -26.72 -1.80
N TRP A 717 -47.76 -25.69 -0.95
CA TRP A 717 -48.64 -25.57 0.22
C TRP A 717 -49.41 -24.23 0.18
N PRO A 718 -50.43 -24.08 -0.70
CA PRO A 718 -51.33 -22.94 -0.62
C PRO A 718 -52.08 -23.01 0.71
N VAL A 719 -51.86 -22.03 1.57
CA VAL A 719 -52.63 -21.89 2.82
C VAL A 719 -54.08 -21.60 2.41
N GLY A 720 -54.99 -22.51 2.76
CA GLY A 720 -56.41 -22.20 2.85
C GLY A 720 -56.57 -21.05 3.85
N HIS A 721 -57.33 -20.04 3.46
CA HIS A 721 -57.65 -18.83 4.23
C HIS A 721 -57.38 -18.97 5.73
N LYS A 722 -56.36 -18.27 6.26
CA LYS A 722 -56.45 -17.81 7.64
C LYS A 722 -57.56 -16.75 7.66
N ALA A 723 -58.77 -17.20 7.98
CA ALA A 723 -59.69 -16.35 8.72
C ALA A 723 -59.08 -16.17 10.10
N ASP A 724 -58.68 -14.93 10.40
CA ASP A 724 -58.76 -14.27 11.71
C ASP A 724 -58.13 -12.87 11.58
#